data_AF-A0A4S8LJ98-F1
#
_entry.id   AF-A0A4S8LJ98-F1
#
_cell.length_a   1.000
_cell.length_b   1.000
_cell.length_c   1.000
_cell.angle_alpha   90.00
_cell.angle_beta   90.00
_cell.angle_gamma   90.00
#
_symmetry.space_group_name_H-M   'P 1'
#
loop_
_entity.id
_entity.type
_entity.pdbx_description
1 polymer ?
#
loop_
_entity_poly.entity_id
_entity_poly.type
_entity_poly.pdbx_seq_one_letter_code
_entity_poly.pdbx_strand_id
1 'polypeptide(L)'
;MSFPFPPKPLTFRVMYAFMRTDLRESIRATNASHGHADKAARLNRLGNAFQSQFEHSGKLEDIENAILFGDIENAILVNQQAVDLTPDGHAAKAVHLTNLGNAFSDRFNHLHEPRDIENAILVKQQAVDLAPDGHAAKAQLLTNLGNAFQSRFEHLGKLRDIENAILVKQQAFDLTPDDHALKAALLSSLGDAFHCRFQHLGKLEDIENAISAKKQAADLTLDAHAHKAAQLYNLGMAFQSRFEHLGQVEDIENAIFVHQRAVDLTPDGHADKATRLIHLANAFQSRFECLGKLGDITQAIVACKQATENTSSPPLARYTAASMWALLCSIHQDSSSALDAYTVVLEMIPQVVWFGQTVHHRYKDLPTIGRVINSAAAMAISVGDLPRAVEWLEEVRSIVWKQILQLRTPLDELRQEHPDIADELSRVSLALDNAGTSSIQNIDLEIKHKSAEEEAQNHHRMAAKYEELLWQVRELDGFGSFLRPKKFSELFPVARNGPVVVVNVSPILAELEQALYENAHHSLPHITWCATGPLAFLPLHAAGTYGSNNPTKDVNISDFAVSSYTTTLTTMLVSGSKPKQDLTKTPRVLIVSQPGTPNLSPLPGTLKEVEVIQRYASLDHTCHLTHESATVGAVLGEMSKHEIEAMLYQ
;
A
#
# COMPACT_ATOMS: atom_id res chain seq x y z
N MET A 1 -23.62 -14.29 -10.40
CA MET A 1 -23.21 -15.12 -11.55
C MET A 1 -21.70 -15.08 -11.64
N SER A 2 -21.07 -16.23 -11.49
CA SER A 2 -19.64 -16.46 -11.55
C SER A 2 -19.16 -16.35 -13.00
N PHE A 3 -18.23 -15.43 -13.28
CA PHE A 3 -17.54 -15.36 -14.57
C PHE A 3 -16.40 -16.39 -14.61
N PRO A 4 -16.22 -17.15 -15.70
CA PRO A 4 -15.04 -17.98 -15.89
C PRO A 4 -13.86 -17.12 -16.39
N PHE A 5 -12.72 -17.22 -15.71
CA PHE A 5 -11.45 -16.65 -16.16
C PHE A 5 -11.01 -17.25 -17.51
N PRO A 6 -10.36 -16.48 -18.40
CA PRO A 6 -9.76 -17.04 -19.62
C PRO A 6 -8.60 -18.00 -19.29
N PRO A 7 -8.28 -18.98 -20.16
CA PRO A 7 -7.18 -19.90 -19.94
C PRO A 7 -5.83 -19.17 -19.95
N LYS A 8 -5.01 -19.39 -18.90
CA LYS A 8 -3.66 -18.83 -18.76
C LYS A 8 -2.77 -19.22 -19.97
N PRO A 9 -1.86 -18.34 -20.45
CA PRO A 9 -1.05 -18.61 -21.64
C PRO A 9 -0.05 -19.76 -21.45
N LEU A 10 0.27 -20.45 -22.56
CA LEU A 10 1.09 -21.68 -22.62
C LEU A 10 2.48 -21.55 -21.97
N THR A 11 3.04 -20.34 -21.94
CA THR A 11 4.32 -19.99 -21.30
C THR A 11 4.31 -20.24 -19.78
N PHE A 12 3.17 -20.11 -19.10
CA PHE A 12 3.04 -20.38 -17.66
C PHE A 12 3.23 -21.86 -17.29
N ARG A 13 2.84 -22.80 -18.18
CA ARG A 13 3.00 -24.24 -17.91
C ARG A 13 4.44 -24.71 -18.09
N VAL A 14 5.21 -24.07 -18.96
CA VAL A 14 6.59 -24.48 -19.29
C VAL A 14 7.57 -24.01 -18.20
N MET A 15 7.41 -22.79 -17.69
CA MET A 15 8.27 -22.25 -16.62
C MET A 15 8.03 -22.95 -15.27
N TYR A 16 6.76 -23.24 -14.94
CA TYR A 16 6.37 -24.02 -13.76
C TYR A 16 6.86 -25.48 -13.84
N ALA A 17 6.92 -26.06 -15.04
CA ALA A 17 7.50 -27.39 -15.25
C ALA A 17 9.02 -27.40 -15.04
N PHE A 18 9.76 -26.39 -15.51
CA PHE A 18 11.21 -26.29 -15.34
C PHE A 18 11.63 -26.19 -13.87
N MET A 19 11.00 -25.30 -13.08
CA MET A 19 11.26 -25.18 -11.63
C MET A 19 10.94 -26.47 -10.86
N ARG A 20 9.88 -27.18 -11.22
CA ARG A 20 9.56 -28.50 -10.63
C ARG A 20 10.59 -29.57 -10.96
N THR A 21 11.35 -29.40 -12.03
CA THR A 21 12.36 -30.35 -12.50
C THR A 21 13.66 -30.15 -11.73
N ASP A 22 14.15 -28.90 -11.62
CA ASP A 22 15.31 -28.55 -10.77
C ASP A 22 15.06 -28.86 -9.28
N LEU A 23 13.83 -28.63 -8.79
CA LEU A 23 13.42 -28.98 -7.43
C LEU A 23 13.44 -30.50 -7.19
N ARG A 24 12.93 -31.29 -8.13
CA ARG A 24 13.01 -32.75 -8.06
C ARG A 24 14.47 -33.21 -8.08
N GLU A 25 15.34 -32.54 -8.82
CA GLU A 25 16.76 -32.85 -8.85
C GLU A 25 17.47 -32.46 -7.55
N SER A 26 17.18 -31.30 -6.96
CA SER A 26 17.76 -30.87 -5.68
C SER A 26 17.28 -31.74 -4.50
N ILE A 27 15.99 -32.10 -4.47
CA ILE A 27 15.43 -33.06 -3.51
C ILE A 27 15.98 -34.47 -3.77
N ARG A 28 16.16 -34.91 -5.03
CA ARG A 28 16.80 -36.20 -5.37
C ARG A 28 18.28 -36.23 -4.98
N ALA A 29 19.02 -35.15 -5.21
CA ALA A 29 20.42 -35.02 -4.83
C ALA A 29 20.59 -35.05 -3.30
N THR A 30 19.66 -34.43 -2.57
CA THR A 30 19.60 -34.49 -1.11
C THR A 30 19.17 -35.87 -0.61
N ASN A 31 18.27 -36.55 -1.32
CA ASN A 31 17.84 -37.93 -1.02
C ASN A 31 18.92 -38.98 -1.32
N ALA A 32 19.95 -38.66 -2.11
CA ALA A 32 21.05 -39.57 -2.47
C ALA A 32 22.19 -39.62 -1.42
N SER A 33 22.11 -38.87 -0.32
CA SER A 33 23.14 -38.85 0.72
C SER A 33 23.08 -40.07 1.63
N HIS A 34 24.24 -40.60 2.02
CA HIS A 34 24.36 -41.77 2.89
C HIS A 34 24.39 -41.36 4.37
N GLY A 35 23.26 -41.51 5.07
CA GLY A 35 23.10 -41.27 6.52
C GLY A 35 21.86 -40.42 6.85
N HIS A 36 20.97 -40.90 7.74
CA HIS A 36 19.71 -40.21 8.09
C HIS A 36 19.92 -38.84 8.75
N ALA A 37 20.93 -38.69 9.61
CA ALA A 37 21.23 -37.42 10.29
C ALA A 37 21.80 -36.35 9.34
N ASP A 38 22.75 -36.72 8.47
CA ASP A 38 23.30 -35.82 7.44
C ASP A 38 22.23 -35.35 6.45
N LYS A 39 21.28 -36.24 6.14
CA LYS A 39 20.13 -35.91 5.29
C LYS A 39 19.20 -34.89 5.94
N ALA A 40 18.85 -35.08 7.21
CA ALA A 40 18.00 -34.12 7.95
C ALA A 40 18.64 -32.73 8.04
N ALA A 41 19.95 -32.66 8.30
CA ALA A 41 20.68 -31.39 8.36
C ALA A 41 20.69 -30.64 7.02
N ARG A 42 20.83 -31.34 5.89
CA ARG A 42 20.79 -30.74 4.55
C ARG A 42 19.39 -30.25 4.19
N LEU A 43 18.36 -31.03 4.50
CA LEU A 43 16.96 -30.62 4.32
C LEU A 43 16.68 -29.34 5.12
N ASN A 44 17.06 -29.28 6.39
CA ASN A 44 16.89 -28.07 7.20
C ASN A 44 17.55 -26.82 6.57
N ARG A 45 18.78 -26.94 6.06
CA ARG A 45 19.45 -25.81 5.37
C ARG A 45 18.71 -25.38 4.11
N LEU A 46 18.17 -26.34 3.36
CA LEU A 46 17.37 -26.07 2.17
C LEU A 46 16.05 -25.39 2.52
N GLY A 47 15.38 -25.83 3.61
CA GLY A 47 14.17 -25.19 4.12
C GLY A 47 14.41 -23.74 4.52
N ASN A 48 15.48 -23.46 5.27
CA ASN A 48 15.88 -22.10 5.63
C ASN A 48 16.18 -21.24 4.40
N ALA A 49 16.85 -21.80 3.38
CA ALA A 49 17.12 -21.08 2.14
C ALA A 49 15.83 -20.67 1.41
N PHE A 50 14.85 -21.57 1.31
CA PHE A 50 13.54 -21.25 0.74
C PHE A 50 12.78 -20.22 1.56
N GLN A 51 12.84 -20.30 2.89
CA GLN A 51 12.21 -19.31 3.77
C GLN A 51 12.85 -17.92 3.59
N SER A 52 14.19 -17.82 3.62
CA SER A 52 14.86 -16.55 3.37
C SER A 52 14.55 -15.99 1.99
N GLN A 53 14.46 -16.84 0.96
CA GLN A 53 14.06 -16.43 -0.38
C GLN A 53 12.61 -15.90 -0.41
N PHE A 54 11.70 -16.55 0.31
CA PHE A 54 10.31 -16.11 0.48
C PHE A 54 10.24 -14.74 1.16
N GLU A 55 10.96 -14.55 2.27
CA GLU A 55 11.04 -13.27 2.99
C GLU A 55 11.56 -12.14 2.08
N HIS A 56 12.47 -12.45 1.15
CA HIS A 56 13.02 -11.49 0.18
C HIS A 56 12.14 -11.25 -1.06
N SER A 57 11.16 -12.11 -1.35
CA SER A 57 10.30 -12.02 -2.55
C SER A 57 8.86 -11.63 -2.25
N GLY A 58 8.49 -11.50 -0.96
CA GLY A 58 7.13 -11.36 -0.46
C GLY A 58 6.33 -10.09 -0.82
N LYS A 59 6.51 -9.46 -1.99
CA LYS A 59 5.72 -8.28 -2.41
C LYS A 59 5.06 -8.33 -3.80
N LEU A 60 5.24 -9.37 -4.63
CA LEU A 60 4.67 -9.43 -5.99
C LEU A 60 3.58 -10.53 -6.13
N GLU A 61 2.30 -10.13 -6.14
CA GLU A 61 1.19 -11.10 -6.02
C GLU A 61 0.69 -11.79 -7.31
N ASP A 62 1.17 -11.50 -8.53
CA ASP A 62 0.50 -12.09 -9.73
C ASP A 62 1.31 -13.15 -10.51
N ILE A 63 2.64 -13.06 -10.54
CA ILE A 63 3.52 -14.07 -11.18
C ILE A 63 4.43 -14.75 -10.16
N GLU A 64 4.90 -13.98 -9.17
CA GLU A 64 5.72 -14.50 -8.07
C GLU A 64 4.90 -15.21 -7.01
N ASN A 65 3.60 -14.93 -6.82
CA ASN A 65 2.79 -15.73 -5.88
C ASN A 65 2.91 -17.23 -6.15
N ALA A 66 2.87 -17.72 -7.39
CA ALA A 66 3.03 -19.16 -7.65
C ALA A 66 4.43 -19.70 -7.30
N ILE A 67 5.45 -18.85 -7.29
CA ILE A 67 6.85 -19.16 -6.94
C ILE A 67 7.03 -19.04 -5.41
N LEU A 68 6.53 -17.96 -4.82
CA LEU A 68 6.47 -17.61 -3.39
C LEU A 68 5.65 -18.61 -2.58
N PHE A 69 4.44 -18.96 -3.03
CA PHE A 69 3.64 -20.09 -2.52
C PHE A 69 4.44 -21.38 -2.64
N GLY A 70 5.13 -21.58 -3.76
CA GLY A 70 6.03 -22.71 -3.95
C GLY A 70 7.14 -22.73 -2.90
N ASP A 71 7.85 -21.62 -2.68
CA ASP A 71 8.99 -21.52 -1.78
C ASP A 71 8.59 -21.72 -0.32
N ILE A 72 7.51 -21.11 0.16
CA ILE A 72 7.05 -21.34 1.54
C ILE A 72 6.43 -22.73 1.74
N GLU A 73 5.68 -23.26 0.76
CA GLU A 73 5.21 -24.65 0.81
C GLU A 73 6.38 -25.64 0.77
N ASN A 74 7.43 -25.34 -0.01
CA ASN A 74 8.65 -26.11 -0.07
C ASN A 74 9.42 -26.03 1.26
N ALA A 75 9.54 -24.85 1.86
CA ALA A 75 10.16 -24.66 3.17
C ALA A 75 9.44 -25.52 4.23
N ILE A 76 8.11 -25.45 4.28
CA ILE A 76 7.28 -26.25 5.19
C ILE A 76 7.48 -27.76 4.91
N LEU A 77 7.42 -28.18 3.64
CA LEU A 77 7.57 -29.59 3.26
C LEU A 77 8.95 -30.14 3.65
N VAL A 78 10.01 -29.40 3.34
CA VAL A 78 11.40 -29.81 3.56
C VAL A 78 11.73 -29.79 5.06
N ASN A 79 11.26 -28.78 5.80
CA ASN A 79 11.42 -28.73 7.26
C ASN A 79 10.63 -29.85 7.94
N GLN A 80 9.42 -30.18 7.46
CA GLN A 80 8.66 -31.33 7.96
C GLN A 80 9.42 -32.65 7.74
N GLN A 81 10.00 -32.86 6.56
CA GLN A 81 10.82 -34.05 6.29
C GLN A 81 12.06 -34.11 7.19
N ALA A 82 12.69 -32.98 7.50
CA ALA A 82 13.81 -32.92 8.44
C ALA A 82 13.37 -33.33 9.87
N VAL A 83 12.19 -32.88 10.31
CA VAL A 83 11.60 -33.27 11.60
C VAL A 83 11.29 -34.76 11.64
N ASP A 84 10.67 -35.31 10.59
CA ASP A 84 10.26 -36.71 10.51
C ASP A 84 11.46 -37.67 10.48
N LEU A 85 12.57 -37.25 9.86
CA LEU A 85 13.82 -38.04 9.79
C LEU A 85 14.67 -37.96 11.06
N THR A 86 14.34 -37.05 11.98
CA THR A 86 15.11 -36.81 13.20
C THR A 86 14.41 -37.45 14.41
N PRO A 87 15.04 -38.42 15.12
CA PRO A 87 14.45 -39.04 16.31
C PRO A 87 14.20 -38.05 17.45
N ASP A 88 13.19 -38.32 18.29
CA ASP A 88 12.79 -37.41 19.39
C ASP A 88 13.92 -37.08 20.38
N GLY A 89 14.82 -38.03 20.64
CA GLY A 89 15.96 -37.82 21.54
C GLY A 89 17.16 -37.10 20.92
N HIS A 90 17.08 -36.68 19.64
CA HIS A 90 18.20 -36.06 18.95
C HIS A 90 18.18 -34.53 19.11
N ALA A 91 19.29 -33.94 19.55
CA ALA A 91 19.40 -32.51 19.88
C ALA A 91 18.97 -31.56 18.74
N ALA A 92 19.17 -31.94 17.48
CA ALA A 92 18.78 -31.12 16.33
C ALA A 92 17.26 -31.07 16.07
N LYS A 93 16.45 -31.95 16.69
CA LYS A 93 15.00 -31.99 16.43
C LYS A 93 14.29 -30.71 16.83
N ALA A 94 14.66 -30.13 17.98
CA ALA A 94 14.11 -28.87 18.44
C ALA A 94 14.39 -27.71 17.46
N VAL A 95 15.56 -27.71 16.83
CA VAL A 95 15.92 -26.72 15.79
C VAL A 95 15.06 -26.89 14.54
N HIS A 96 14.88 -28.12 14.06
CA HIS A 96 14.03 -28.41 12.90
C HIS A 96 12.56 -28.04 13.13
N LEU A 97 12.04 -28.33 14.32
CA LEU A 97 10.68 -27.93 14.73
C LEU A 97 10.52 -26.40 14.81
N THR A 98 11.56 -25.69 15.23
CA THR A 98 11.56 -24.22 15.26
C THR A 98 11.49 -23.63 13.87
N ASN A 99 12.32 -24.12 12.94
CA ASN A 99 12.33 -23.66 11.55
C ASN A 99 11.01 -23.99 10.83
N LEU A 100 10.44 -25.17 11.09
CA LEU A 100 9.10 -25.52 10.62
C LEU A 100 8.04 -24.54 11.17
N GLY A 101 8.12 -24.23 12.46
CA GLY A 101 7.21 -23.29 13.11
C GLY A 101 7.33 -21.87 12.59
N ASN A 102 8.54 -21.41 12.25
CA ASN A 102 8.77 -20.10 11.65
C ASN A 102 8.16 -20.05 10.25
N ALA A 103 8.41 -21.05 9.40
CA ALA A 103 7.79 -21.12 8.08
C ALA A 103 6.25 -21.09 8.13
N PHE A 104 5.62 -21.75 9.11
CA PHE A 104 4.18 -21.62 9.34
C PHE A 104 3.76 -20.22 9.82
N SER A 105 4.52 -19.59 10.73
CA SER A 105 4.26 -18.23 11.18
C SER A 105 4.36 -17.22 10.02
N ASP A 106 5.35 -17.35 9.14
CA ASP A 106 5.52 -16.47 8.00
C ASP A 106 4.34 -16.63 7.04
N ARG A 107 4.00 -17.87 6.69
CA ARG A 107 2.82 -18.12 5.83
C ARG A 107 1.54 -17.55 6.43
N PHE A 108 1.36 -17.65 7.74
CA PHE A 108 0.23 -17.01 8.43
C PHE A 108 0.25 -15.48 8.33
N ASN A 109 1.42 -14.85 8.48
CA ASN A 109 1.53 -13.40 8.39
C ASN A 109 1.14 -12.87 6.99
N HIS A 110 1.31 -13.69 5.95
CA HIS A 110 0.94 -13.33 4.58
C HIS A 110 -0.49 -13.73 4.18
N LEU A 111 -0.95 -14.92 4.57
CA LEU A 111 -2.23 -15.47 4.12
C LEU A 111 -3.35 -15.34 5.15
N HIS A 112 -2.99 -15.10 6.41
CA HIS A 112 -3.89 -15.04 7.56
C HIS A 112 -4.72 -16.32 7.76
N GLU A 113 -4.22 -17.47 7.28
CA GLU A 113 -4.87 -18.78 7.42
C GLU A 113 -4.75 -19.31 8.86
N PRO A 114 -5.85 -19.43 9.65
CA PRO A 114 -5.77 -19.74 11.07
C PRO A 114 -5.07 -21.08 11.40
N ARG A 115 -5.14 -22.05 10.47
CA ARG A 115 -4.47 -23.35 10.61
C ARG A 115 -2.96 -23.23 10.66
N ASP A 116 -2.39 -22.23 9.98
CA ASP A 116 -0.95 -22.05 9.92
C ASP A 116 -0.39 -21.61 11.26
N ILE A 117 -1.02 -20.62 11.90
CA ILE A 117 -0.57 -20.20 13.22
C ILE A 117 -0.87 -21.25 14.30
N GLU A 118 -1.92 -22.05 14.15
CA GLU A 118 -2.18 -23.20 15.02
C GLU A 118 -1.06 -24.25 14.88
N ASN A 119 -0.67 -24.59 13.66
CA ASN A 119 0.45 -25.50 13.40
C ASN A 119 1.78 -24.94 13.92
N ALA A 120 2.04 -23.64 13.71
CA ALA A 120 3.23 -22.95 14.21
C ALA A 120 3.35 -23.09 15.74
N ILE A 121 2.26 -22.81 16.46
CA ILE A 121 2.22 -22.93 17.93
C ILE A 121 2.43 -24.38 18.37
N LEU A 122 1.81 -25.35 17.69
CA LEU A 122 1.97 -26.77 18.01
C LEU A 122 3.42 -27.24 17.88
N VAL A 123 4.07 -26.94 16.75
CA VAL A 123 5.46 -27.40 16.52
C VAL A 123 6.47 -26.63 17.37
N LYS A 124 6.24 -25.33 17.64
CA LYS A 124 7.08 -24.55 18.57
C LYS A 124 6.93 -25.04 20.01
N GLN A 125 5.73 -25.45 20.43
CA GLN A 125 5.53 -26.09 21.73
C GLN A 125 6.28 -27.42 21.83
N GLN A 126 6.21 -28.27 20.79
CA GLN A 126 6.99 -29.52 20.75
C GLN A 126 8.50 -29.26 20.85
N ALA A 127 9.00 -28.20 20.21
CA ALA A 127 10.41 -27.82 20.34
C ALA A 127 10.79 -27.46 21.78
N VAL A 128 9.93 -26.68 22.46
CA VAL A 128 10.10 -26.31 23.88
C VAL A 128 10.07 -27.54 24.79
N ASP A 129 9.16 -28.49 24.54
CA ASP A 129 9.00 -29.70 25.35
C ASP A 129 10.19 -30.66 25.23
N LEU A 130 10.86 -30.68 24.07
CA LEU A 130 12.08 -31.46 23.84
C LEU A 130 13.34 -30.83 24.45
N ALA A 131 13.30 -29.53 24.79
CA ALA A 131 14.46 -28.83 25.34
C ALA A 131 14.58 -29.05 26.86
N PRO A 132 15.73 -29.55 27.38
CA PRO A 132 15.94 -29.71 28.81
C PRO A 132 15.86 -28.39 29.58
N ASP A 133 15.31 -28.44 30.80
CA ASP A 133 15.33 -27.31 31.74
C ASP A 133 16.78 -26.96 32.09
N GLY A 134 17.25 -25.79 31.65
CA GLY A 134 18.62 -25.30 31.86
C GLY A 134 19.47 -25.16 30.59
N HIS A 135 18.97 -25.57 29.41
CA HIS A 135 19.66 -25.30 28.15
C HIS A 135 19.40 -23.87 27.69
N ALA A 136 20.45 -23.09 27.37
CA ALA A 136 20.33 -21.69 26.94
C ALA A 136 19.38 -21.50 25.74
N ALA A 137 19.34 -22.47 24.83
CA ALA A 137 18.40 -22.45 23.70
C ALA A 137 16.91 -22.52 24.10
N LYS A 138 16.57 -23.00 25.31
CA LYS A 138 15.16 -23.08 25.77
C LYS A 138 14.52 -21.69 25.90
N ALA A 139 15.29 -20.69 26.34
CA ALA A 139 14.82 -19.32 26.40
C ALA A 139 14.41 -18.82 25.00
N GLN A 140 15.24 -19.06 23.97
CA GLN A 140 14.93 -18.69 22.59
C GLN A 140 13.68 -19.40 22.06
N LEU A 141 13.52 -20.69 22.34
CA LEU A 141 12.36 -21.47 21.94
C LEU A 141 11.06 -20.92 22.56
N LEU A 142 11.12 -20.57 23.85
CA LEU A 142 10.01 -19.94 24.57
C LEU A 142 9.67 -18.55 24.00
N THR A 143 10.67 -17.75 23.62
CA THR A 143 10.46 -16.47 22.94
C THR A 143 9.76 -16.65 21.60
N ASN A 144 10.21 -17.60 20.78
CA ASN A 144 9.62 -17.89 19.48
C ASN A 144 8.18 -18.38 19.60
N LEU A 145 7.89 -19.22 20.60
CA LEU A 145 6.53 -19.65 20.94
C LEU A 145 5.67 -18.46 21.40
N GLY A 146 6.21 -17.60 22.26
CA GLY A 146 5.53 -16.39 22.72
C GLY A 146 5.19 -15.43 21.60
N ASN A 147 6.08 -15.27 20.61
CA ASN A 147 5.82 -14.46 19.43
C ASN A 147 4.68 -15.06 18.58
N ALA A 148 4.62 -16.40 18.42
CA ALA A 148 3.53 -17.05 17.70
C ALA A 148 2.16 -16.86 18.40
N PHE A 149 2.12 -16.95 19.73
CA PHE A 149 0.91 -16.61 20.48
C PHE A 149 0.51 -15.14 20.32
N GLN A 150 1.47 -14.22 20.36
CA GLN A 150 1.22 -12.80 20.16
C GLN A 150 0.67 -12.50 18.76
N SER A 151 1.26 -13.04 17.70
CA SER A 151 0.74 -12.88 16.33
C SER A 151 -0.68 -13.44 16.20
N ARG A 152 -0.98 -14.59 16.83
CA ARG A 152 -2.36 -15.11 16.84
C ARG A 152 -3.33 -14.16 17.56
N PHE A 153 -2.91 -13.55 18.66
CA PHE A 153 -3.71 -12.58 19.39
C PHE A 153 -4.01 -11.33 18.55
N GLU A 154 -3.00 -10.76 17.90
CA GLU A 154 -3.14 -9.56 17.07
C GLU A 154 -4.15 -9.74 15.93
N HIS A 155 -4.26 -10.96 15.37
CA HIS A 155 -5.19 -11.27 14.29
C HIS A 155 -6.56 -11.81 14.74
N LEU A 156 -6.62 -12.60 15.83
CA LEU A 156 -7.85 -13.29 16.25
C LEU A 156 -8.48 -12.72 17.53
N GLY A 157 -7.79 -11.85 18.26
CA GLY A 157 -8.27 -11.17 19.46
C GLY A 157 -8.50 -12.08 20.68
N LYS A 158 -7.98 -13.31 20.68
CA LYS A 158 -8.21 -14.27 21.78
C LYS A 158 -7.33 -13.93 22.99
N LEU A 159 -7.92 -13.40 24.05
CA LEU A 159 -7.20 -12.97 25.27
C LEU A 159 -6.22 -14.02 25.85
N ARG A 160 -6.60 -15.30 25.83
CA ARG A 160 -5.76 -16.38 26.32
C ARG A 160 -4.41 -16.48 25.59
N ASP A 161 -4.35 -16.02 24.34
CA ASP A 161 -3.14 -16.06 23.54
C ASP A 161 -2.12 -15.04 24.02
N ILE A 162 -2.52 -13.79 24.29
CA ILE A 162 -1.59 -12.79 24.83
C ILE A 162 -1.18 -13.12 26.27
N GLU A 163 -2.05 -13.73 27.07
CA GLU A 163 -1.70 -14.23 28.40
C GLU A 163 -0.65 -15.34 28.31
N ASN A 164 -0.83 -16.32 27.40
CA ASN A 164 0.17 -17.36 27.15
C ASN A 164 1.48 -16.77 26.63
N ALA A 165 1.43 -15.77 25.73
CA ALA A 165 2.62 -15.10 25.21
C ALA A 165 3.44 -14.45 26.33
N ILE A 166 2.79 -13.72 27.24
CA ILE A 166 3.44 -13.10 28.40
C ILE A 166 4.02 -14.17 29.32
N LEU A 167 3.27 -15.24 29.60
CA LEU A 167 3.73 -16.34 30.47
C LEU A 167 5.01 -17.00 29.93
N VAL A 168 5.04 -17.40 28.65
CA VAL A 168 6.22 -18.08 28.08
C VAL A 168 7.40 -17.13 27.90
N LYS A 169 7.17 -15.85 27.59
CA LYS A 169 8.24 -14.83 27.53
C LYS A 169 8.82 -14.53 28.92
N GLN A 170 7.99 -14.52 29.96
CA GLN A 170 8.46 -14.41 31.35
C GLN A 170 9.30 -15.62 31.76
N GLN A 171 8.86 -16.84 31.43
CA GLN A 171 9.67 -18.04 31.65
C GLN A 171 11.02 -17.99 30.94
N ALA A 172 11.06 -17.50 29.69
CA ALA A 172 12.32 -17.31 28.97
C ALA A 172 13.26 -16.33 29.69
N PHE A 173 12.71 -15.23 30.21
CA PHE A 173 13.44 -14.25 31.00
C PHE A 173 13.98 -14.85 32.30
N ASP A 174 13.15 -15.55 33.06
CA ASP A 174 13.53 -16.14 34.36
C ASP A 174 14.60 -17.24 34.23
N LEU A 175 14.62 -17.96 33.10
CA LEU A 175 15.62 -18.99 32.79
C LEU A 175 16.96 -18.41 32.31
N THR A 176 17.01 -17.13 31.95
CA THR A 176 18.20 -16.51 31.36
C THR A 176 19.04 -15.83 32.46
N PRO A 177 20.34 -16.19 32.61
CA PRO A 177 21.22 -15.56 33.59
C PRO A 177 21.33 -14.04 33.43
N ASP A 178 21.58 -13.34 34.54
CA ASP A 178 21.62 -11.87 34.60
C ASP A 178 22.69 -11.23 33.70
N ASP A 179 23.80 -11.94 33.45
CA ASP A 179 24.93 -11.51 32.64
C ASP A 179 24.80 -11.89 31.15
N HIS A 180 23.71 -12.56 30.76
CA HIS A 180 23.54 -13.03 29.40
C HIS A 180 23.13 -11.90 28.44
N ALA A 181 23.79 -11.83 27.28
CA ALA A 181 23.52 -10.84 26.22
C ALA A 181 22.08 -10.86 25.67
N LEU A 182 21.29 -11.91 25.95
CA LEU A 182 19.91 -12.07 25.47
C LEU A 182 18.90 -11.33 26.34
N LYS A 183 19.29 -10.95 27.57
CA LYS A 183 18.36 -10.42 28.57
C LYS A 183 17.67 -9.13 28.10
N ALA A 184 18.39 -8.26 27.41
CA ALA A 184 17.82 -7.04 26.82
C ALA A 184 16.77 -7.35 25.73
N ALA A 185 17.03 -8.34 24.87
CA ALA A 185 16.09 -8.74 23.81
C ALA A 185 14.81 -9.39 24.39
N LEU A 186 14.95 -10.18 25.46
CA LEU A 186 13.83 -10.79 26.18
C LEU A 186 12.95 -9.74 26.85
N LEU A 187 13.57 -8.76 27.52
CA LEU A 187 12.86 -7.63 28.12
C LEU A 187 12.10 -6.79 27.08
N SER A 188 12.71 -6.53 25.91
CA SER A 188 12.02 -5.86 24.81
C SER A 188 10.81 -6.69 24.36
N SER A 189 11.00 -7.99 24.13
CA SER A 189 9.95 -8.88 23.65
C SER A 189 8.78 -9.02 24.64
N LEU A 190 9.08 -9.04 25.94
CA LEU A 190 8.10 -9.04 27.02
C LEU A 190 7.35 -7.70 27.09
N GLY A 191 8.09 -6.59 26.99
CA GLY A 191 7.51 -5.25 26.94
C GLY A 191 6.56 -5.05 25.76
N ASP A 192 6.85 -5.64 24.60
CA ASP A 192 5.97 -5.61 23.44
C ASP A 192 4.68 -6.42 23.67
N ALA A 193 4.75 -7.57 24.33
CA ALA A 193 3.56 -8.35 24.68
C ALA A 193 2.64 -7.61 25.67
N PHE A 194 3.22 -6.97 26.69
CA PHE A 194 2.46 -6.10 27.60
C PHE A 194 1.84 -4.90 26.88
N HIS A 195 2.59 -4.25 25.99
CA HIS A 195 2.09 -3.13 25.21
C HIS A 195 0.92 -3.54 24.30
N CYS A 196 1.05 -4.68 23.61
CA CYS A 196 -0.02 -5.24 22.77
C CYS A 196 -1.29 -5.53 23.59
N ARG A 197 -1.15 -6.10 24.80
CA ARG A 197 -2.29 -6.33 25.71
C ARG A 197 -2.93 -5.01 26.16
N PHE A 198 -2.13 -3.99 26.46
CA PHE A 198 -2.61 -2.66 26.82
C PHE A 198 -3.45 -2.03 25.71
N GLN A 199 -3.00 -2.08 24.46
CA GLN A 199 -3.74 -1.51 23.32
C GLN A 199 -5.16 -2.09 23.17
N HIS A 200 -5.36 -3.34 23.61
CA HIS A 200 -6.66 -4.01 23.53
C HIS A 200 -7.52 -3.86 24.80
N LEU A 201 -6.90 -3.84 25.99
CA LEU A 201 -7.64 -3.87 27.27
C LEU A 201 -7.64 -2.53 28.01
N GLY A 202 -6.72 -1.62 27.70
CA GLY A 202 -6.55 -0.33 28.38
C GLY A 202 -6.10 -0.44 29.84
N LYS A 203 -5.54 -1.59 30.28
CA LYS A 203 -5.12 -1.78 31.67
C LYS A 203 -3.82 -1.04 31.96
N LEU A 204 -3.85 -0.09 32.89
CA LEU A 204 -2.68 0.73 33.23
C LEU A 204 -1.45 -0.08 33.65
N GLU A 205 -1.65 -1.15 34.41
CA GLU A 205 -0.57 -2.06 34.83
C GLU A 205 0.21 -2.64 33.63
N ASP A 206 -0.46 -2.90 32.51
CA ASP A 206 0.18 -3.43 31.30
C ASP A 206 1.13 -2.42 30.67
N ILE A 207 0.72 -1.16 30.53
CA ILE A 207 1.60 -0.15 29.93
C ILE A 207 2.74 0.23 30.87
N GLU A 208 2.53 0.21 32.19
CA GLU A 208 3.60 0.41 33.18
C GLU A 208 4.64 -0.70 33.13
N ASN A 209 4.19 -1.96 33.05
CA ASN A 209 5.08 -3.12 32.87
C ASN A 209 5.82 -3.05 31.53
N ALA A 210 5.15 -2.64 30.45
CA ALA A 210 5.76 -2.45 29.14
C ALA A 210 6.87 -1.39 29.17
N ILE A 211 6.60 -0.21 29.75
CA ILE A 211 7.58 0.88 29.88
C ILE A 211 8.77 0.44 30.74
N SER A 212 8.51 -0.22 31.87
CA SER A 212 9.57 -0.73 32.76
C SER A 212 10.48 -1.73 32.05
N ALA A 213 9.91 -2.72 31.36
CA ALA A 213 10.67 -3.73 30.63
C ALA A 213 11.49 -3.12 29.48
N LYS A 214 10.88 -2.24 28.68
CA LYS A 214 11.57 -1.56 27.56
C LYS A 214 12.67 -0.62 28.02
N LYS A 215 12.48 0.07 29.15
CA LYS A 215 13.50 0.92 29.77
C LYS A 215 14.70 0.09 30.23
N GLN A 216 14.47 -1.01 30.94
CA GLN A 216 15.54 -1.92 31.34
C GLN A 216 16.29 -2.52 30.13
N ALA A 217 15.57 -2.90 29.07
CA ALA A 217 16.18 -3.39 27.82
C ALA A 217 17.11 -2.34 27.20
N ALA A 218 16.64 -1.08 27.13
CA ALA A 218 17.45 0.03 26.66
C ALA A 218 18.67 0.25 27.55
N ASP A 219 18.52 0.29 28.87
CA ASP A 219 19.62 0.55 29.81
C ASP A 219 20.72 -0.54 29.78
N LEU A 220 20.36 -1.79 29.52
CA LEU A 220 21.31 -2.91 29.36
C LEU A 220 22.10 -2.87 28.04
N THR A 221 21.63 -2.11 27.04
CA THR A 221 22.23 -2.07 25.71
C THR A 221 23.15 -0.85 25.59
N LEU A 222 24.43 -1.04 25.29
CA LEU A 222 25.36 0.06 25.04
C LEU A 222 24.96 0.88 23.81
N ASP A 223 25.22 2.19 23.84
CA ASP A 223 24.83 3.12 22.77
C ASP A 223 25.50 2.80 21.41
N ALA A 224 26.63 2.10 21.40
CA ALA A 224 27.31 1.66 20.18
C ALA A 224 26.65 0.45 19.49
N HIS A 225 25.65 -0.19 20.10
CA HIS A 225 24.95 -1.34 19.51
C HIS A 225 23.81 -0.91 18.59
N ALA A 226 23.74 -1.54 17.42
CA ALA A 226 22.70 -1.32 16.40
C ALA A 226 21.26 -1.39 16.95
N HIS A 227 21.01 -2.25 17.94
CA HIS A 227 19.67 -2.46 18.51
C HIS A 227 19.22 -1.40 19.52
N LYS A 228 20.13 -0.56 20.05
CA LYS A 228 19.78 0.46 21.06
C LYS A 228 18.74 1.43 20.52
N ALA A 229 18.91 1.87 19.27
CA ALA A 229 18.01 2.81 18.63
C ALA A 229 16.61 2.21 18.42
N ALA A 230 16.50 0.91 18.10
CA ALA A 230 15.21 0.22 18.00
C ALA A 230 14.51 0.08 19.36
N GLN A 231 15.26 -0.22 20.43
CA GLN A 231 14.69 -0.31 21.78
C GLN A 231 14.19 1.05 22.28
N LEU A 232 14.94 2.12 22.06
CA LEU A 232 14.53 3.48 22.40
C LEU A 232 13.29 3.92 21.62
N TYR A 233 13.23 3.56 20.33
CA TYR A 233 12.04 3.76 19.51
C TYR A 233 10.81 3.05 20.08
N ASN A 234 10.94 1.76 20.44
CA ASN A 234 9.85 0.98 21.04
C ASN A 234 9.42 1.50 22.42
N LEU A 235 10.35 2.07 23.19
CA LEU A 235 10.08 2.72 24.46
C LEU A 235 9.29 4.02 24.26
N GLY A 236 9.65 4.83 23.26
CA GLY A 236 8.92 6.04 22.91
C GLY A 236 7.47 5.77 22.52
N MET A 237 7.26 4.71 21.74
CA MET A 237 5.91 4.22 21.41
C MET A 237 5.08 3.90 22.66
N ALA A 238 5.66 3.24 23.66
CA ALA A 238 4.95 2.90 24.89
C ALA A 238 4.60 4.15 25.73
N PHE A 239 5.51 5.13 25.81
CA PHE A 239 5.20 6.42 26.43
C PHE A 239 4.10 7.17 25.69
N GLN A 240 4.13 7.19 24.35
CA GLN A 240 3.10 7.84 23.55
C GLN A 240 1.73 7.20 23.75
N SER A 241 1.63 5.86 23.75
CA SER A 241 0.35 5.18 24.02
C SER A 241 -0.16 5.42 25.44
N ARG A 242 0.72 5.55 26.44
CA ARG A 242 0.29 5.95 27.79
C ARG A 242 -0.20 7.40 27.82
N PHE A 243 0.46 8.31 27.12
CA PHE A 243 0.03 9.69 26.95
C PHE A 243 -1.35 9.79 26.29
N GLU A 244 -1.59 9.08 25.20
CA GLU A 244 -2.88 9.06 24.50
C GLU A 244 -4.02 8.59 25.41
N HIS A 245 -3.72 7.73 26.39
CA HIS A 245 -4.70 7.22 27.35
C HIS A 245 -4.91 8.14 28.57
N LEU A 246 -3.85 8.73 29.12
CA LEU A 246 -3.90 9.48 30.39
C LEU A 246 -3.80 11.00 30.23
N GLY A 247 -3.28 11.49 29.10
CA GLY A 247 -2.98 12.91 28.86
C GLY A 247 -1.83 13.47 29.70
N GLN A 248 -0.96 12.62 30.27
CA GLN A 248 0.12 13.06 31.16
C GLN A 248 1.28 13.68 30.38
N VAL A 249 1.53 14.98 30.57
CA VAL A 249 2.57 15.73 29.83
C VAL A 249 3.97 15.12 29.97
N GLU A 250 4.30 14.55 31.13
CA GLU A 250 5.59 13.87 31.35
C GLU A 250 5.80 12.70 30.38
N ASP A 251 4.74 11.99 29.99
CA ASP A 251 4.84 10.87 29.05
C ASP A 251 5.22 11.33 27.65
N ILE A 252 4.58 12.38 27.14
CA ILE A 252 4.92 12.88 25.80
C ILE A 252 6.29 13.54 25.77
N GLU A 253 6.73 14.16 26.87
CA GLU A 253 8.10 14.66 27.01
C GLU A 253 9.13 13.53 27.01
N ASN A 254 8.85 12.44 27.73
CA ASN A 254 9.69 11.24 27.71
C ASN A 254 9.70 10.56 26.33
N ALA A 255 8.56 10.48 25.64
CA ALA A 255 8.45 9.96 24.28
C ALA A 255 9.33 10.75 23.30
N ILE A 256 9.23 12.09 23.31
CA ILE A 256 10.07 12.97 22.49
C ILE A 256 11.55 12.75 22.79
N PHE A 257 11.92 12.68 24.07
CA PHE A 257 13.31 12.48 24.48
C PHE A 257 13.89 11.17 23.93
N VAL A 258 13.19 10.04 24.11
CA VAL A 258 13.70 8.74 23.65
C VAL A 258 13.61 8.58 22.12
N HIS A 259 12.60 9.17 21.46
CA HIS A 259 12.54 9.20 20.00
C HIS A 259 13.69 10.02 19.40
N GLN A 260 14.01 11.19 19.99
CA GLN A 260 15.16 11.98 19.55
C GLN A 260 16.46 11.19 19.69
N ARG A 261 16.69 10.53 20.84
CA ARG A 261 17.87 9.67 21.01
C ARG A 261 17.91 8.51 20.02
N ALA A 262 16.76 7.91 19.70
CA ALA A 262 16.68 6.87 18.68
C ALA A 262 17.10 7.42 17.31
N VAL A 263 16.62 8.61 16.92
CA VAL A 263 17.01 9.30 15.69
C VAL A 263 18.52 9.58 15.68
N ASP A 264 19.08 10.12 16.76
CA ASP A 264 20.49 10.49 16.85
C ASP A 264 21.44 9.28 16.74
N LEU A 265 21.03 8.14 17.29
CA LEU A 265 21.78 6.88 17.19
C LEU A 265 21.58 6.13 15.86
N THR A 266 20.67 6.59 15.00
CA THR A 266 20.42 5.98 13.70
C THR A 266 21.32 6.63 12.65
N PRO A 267 22.21 5.89 11.96
CA PRO A 267 22.97 6.45 10.84
C PRO A 267 22.07 6.98 9.74
N ASP A 268 22.49 8.04 9.04
CA ASP A 268 21.65 8.68 8.01
C ASP A 268 21.39 7.78 6.80
N GLY A 269 22.26 6.80 6.52
CA GLY A 269 22.03 5.81 5.46
C GLY A 269 21.09 4.66 5.87
N HIS A 270 20.58 4.62 7.10
CA HIS A 270 19.78 3.50 7.59
C HIS A 270 18.32 3.61 7.14
N ALA A 271 17.71 2.48 6.75
CA ALA A 271 16.35 2.44 6.18
C ALA A 271 15.26 2.95 7.16
N ASP A 272 15.41 2.66 8.46
CA ASP A 272 14.47 3.09 9.50
C ASP A 272 14.55 4.58 9.90
N LYS A 273 15.52 5.35 9.38
CA LYS A 273 15.74 6.74 9.82
C LYS A 273 14.51 7.61 9.60
N ALA A 274 13.88 7.54 8.42
CA ALA A 274 12.66 8.30 8.15
C ALA A 274 11.50 7.89 9.07
N THR A 275 11.30 6.59 9.32
CA THR A 275 10.25 6.10 10.23
C THR A 275 10.44 6.68 11.63
N ARG A 276 11.66 6.64 12.18
CA ARG A 276 11.95 7.17 13.51
C ARG A 276 11.69 8.68 13.60
N LEU A 277 12.02 9.43 12.54
CA LEU A 277 11.73 10.87 12.43
C LEU A 277 10.23 11.17 12.34
N ILE A 278 9.43 10.35 11.65
CA ILE A 278 7.96 10.49 11.61
C ILE A 278 7.36 10.31 13.00
N HIS A 279 7.83 9.32 13.75
CA HIS A 279 7.35 9.10 15.13
C HIS A 279 7.75 10.25 16.06
N LEU A 280 8.96 10.81 15.90
CA LEU A 280 9.35 12.03 16.60
C LEU A 280 8.43 13.20 16.24
N ALA A 281 8.10 13.38 14.96
CA ALA A 281 7.17 14.42 14.51
C ALA A 281 5.76 14.23 15.11
N ASN A 282 5.27 13.00 15.16
CA ASN A 282 3.98 12.68 15.77
C ASN A 282 3.97 13.04 17.25
N ALA A 283 5.05 12.72 17.98
CA ALA A 283 5.15 13.05 19.40
C ALA A 283 5.14 14.58 19.64
N PHE A 284 5.82 15.36 18.80
CA PHE A 284 5.71 16.82 18.83
C PHE A 284 4.30 17.31 18.53
N GLN A 285 3.61 16.74 17.54
CA GLN A 285 2.23 17.10 17.23
C GLN A 285 1.30 16.80 18.42
N SER A 286 1.38 15.62 19.03
CA SER A 286 0.59 15.26 20.20
C SER A 286 0.84 16.19 21.39
N ARG A 287 2.08 16.64 21.59
CA ARG A 287 2.39 17.64 22.62
C ARG A 287 1.81 19.02 22.28
N PHE A 288 1.84 19.42 21.01
CA PHE A 288 1.18 20.64 20.54
C PHE A 288 -0.33 20.61 20.80
N GLU A 289 -1.00 19.50 20.51
CA GLU A 289 -2.44 19.35 20.72
C GLU A 289 -2.83 19.53 22.20
N CYS A 290 -1.93 19.16 23.13
CA CYS A 290 -2.14 19.34 24.57
C CYS A 290 -1.74 20.73 25.08
N LEU A 291 -0.60 21.27 24.63
CA LEU A 291 0.00 22.48 25.22
C LEU A 291 -0.17 23.76 24.37
N GLY A 292 -0.54 23.63 23.10
CA GLY A 292 -0.71 24.74 22.15
C GLY A 292 0.60 25.45 21.75
N LYS A 293 1.77 24.87 22.01
CA LYS A 293 3.07 25.51 21.76
C LYS A 293 3.47 25.39 20.29
N LEU A 294 3.38 26.48 19.52
CA LEU A 294 3.76 26.50 18.09
C LEU A 294 5.21 26.05 17.80
N GLY A 295 6.10 26.13 18.79
CA GLY A 295 7.45 25.57 18.69
C GLY A 295 7.45 24.08 18.37
N ASP A 296 6.48 23.32 18.89
CA ASP A 296 6.37 21.88 18.65
C ASP A 296 6.00 21.57 17.20
N ILE A 297 5.09 22.35 16.59
CA ILE A 297 4.78 22.23 15.16
C ILE A 297 6.00 22.52 14.29
N THR A 298 6.82 23.51 14.69
CA THR A 298 8.06 23.82 13.97
C THR A 298 9.02 22.62 14.01
N GLN A 299 9.18 21.98 15.17
CA GLN A 299 10.02 20.78 15.30
C GLN A 299 9.45 19.58 14.54
N ALA A 300 8.13 19.38 14.56
CA ALA A 300 7.47 18.33 13.78
C ALA A 300 7.71 18.50 12.28
N ILE A 301 7.61 19.73 11.76
CA ILE A 301 7.88 20.05 10.35
C ILE A 301 9.35 19.79 10.00
N VAL A 302 10.30 20.18 10.87
CA VAL A 302 11.72 19.90 10.65
C VAL A 302 11.98 18.40 10.57
N ALA A 303 11.44 17.62 11.51
CA ALA A 303 11.57 16.17 11.50
C ALA A 303 10.95 15.53 10.24
N CYS A 304 9.78 16.00 9.79
CA CYS A 304 9.16 15.51 8.56
C CYS A 304 9.98 15.84 7.30
N LYS A 305 10.58 17.03 7.22
CA LYS A 305 11.49 17.41 6.12
C LYS A 305 12.70 16.49 6.07
N GLN A 306 13.37 16.29 7.21
CA GLN A 306 14.51 15.37 7.31
C GLN A 306 14.15 13.93 6.91
N ALA A 307 12.96 13.45 7.29
CA ALA A 307 12.49 12.13 6.90
C ALA A 307 12.22 12.02 5.39
N THR A 308 11.72 13.09 4.78
CA THR A 308 11.44 13.19 3.34
C THR A 308 12.73 13.19 2.52
N GLU A 309 13.76 13.90 2.99
CA GLU A 309 15.08 14.02 2.39
C GLU A 309 15.95 12.76 2.54
N ASN A 310 15.59 11.84 3.44
CA ASN A 310 16.35 10.61 3.65
C ASN A 310 16.14 9.60 2.50
N THR A 311 16.98 9.68 1.47
CA THR A 311 16.88 8.85 0.26
C THR A 311 17.14 7.36 0.49
N SER A 312 17.77 6.99 1.61
CA SER A 312 18.04 5.60 1.98
C SER A 312 16.86 4.91 2.66
N SER A 313 15.83 5.68 3.05
CA SER A 313 14.60 5.16 3.62
C SER A 313 13.59 4.74 2.54
N PRO A 314 12.69 3.78 2.83
CA PRO A 314 11.68 3.32 1.87
C PRO A 314 10.79 4.47 1.35
N PRO A 315 10.39 4.48 0.05
CA PRO A 315 9.58 5.54 -0.53
C PRO A 315 8.27 5.82 0.21
N LEU A 316 7.61 4.78 0.73
CA LEU A 316 6.36 4.92 1.49
C LEU A 316 6.56 5.70 2.80
N ALA A 317 7.66 5.46 3.52
CA ALA A 317 7.97 6.19 4.75
C ALA A 317 8.20 7.68 4.42
N ARG A 318 8.99 7.95 3.38
CA ARG A 318 9.26 9.33 2.92
C ARG A 318 7.99 10.05 2.48
N TYR A 319 7.10 9.37 1.74
CA TYR A 319 5.80 9.90 1.35
C TYR A 319 4.88 10.20 2.54
N THR A 320 4.89 9.33 3.55
CA THR A 320 4.15 9.55 4.80
C THR A 320 4.65 10.79 5.52
N ALA A 321 5.97 10.98 5.62
CA ALA A 321 6.56 12.19 6.16
C ALA A 321 6.19 13.44 5.36
N ALA A 322 6.26 13.38 4.02
CA ALA A 322 5.89 14.50 3.15
C ALA A 322 4.41 14.88 3.30
N SER A 323 3.53 13.88 3.43
CA SER A 323 2.09 14.10 3.63
C SER A 323 1.81 14.75 4.98
N MET A 324 2.50 14.31 6.03
CA MET A 324 2.42 14.92 7.36
C MET A 324 2.95 16.35 7.35
N TRP A 325 4.09 16.59 6.69
CA TRP A 325 4.63 17.94 6.50
C TRP A 325 3.63 18.86 5.79
N ALA A 326 3.04 18.42 4.68
CA ALA A 326 2.05 19.20 3.94
C ALA A 326 0.80 19.51 4.77
N LEU A 327 0.33 18.55 5.57
CA LEU A 327 -0.78 18.76 6.49
C LEU A 327 -0.46 19.80 7.56
N LEU A 328 0.69 19.68 8.23
CA LEU A 328 1.12 20.61 9.27
C LEU A 328 1.29 22.04 8.72
N CYS A 329 1.89 22.19 7.53
CA CYS A 329 1.99 23.49 6.87
C CYS A 329 0.62 24.05 6.48
N SER A 330 -0.30 23.21 6.00
CA SER A 330 -1.65 23.64 5.61
C SER A 330 -2.47 24.18 6.78
N ILE A 331 -2.28 23.64 7.99
CA ILE A 331 -3.04 24.02 9.18
C ILE A 331 -2.37 25.17 9.94
N HIS A 332 -1.04 25.17 10.03
CA HIS A 332 -0.31 26.00 11.00
C HIS A 332 0.70 26.98 10.37
N GLN A 333 0.93 26.92 9.05
CA GLN A 333 1.82 27.83 8.34
C GLN A 333 1.10 28.56 7.19
N ASP A 334 1.86 29.21 6.32
CA ASP A 334 1.36 29.90 5.15
C ASP A 334 1.14 28.95 3.95
N SER A 335 0.29 29.38 3.02
CA SER A 335 -0.04 28.62 1.82
C SER A 335 1.16 28.31 0.92
N SER A 336 2.21 29.14 0.90
CA SER A 336 3.41 28.86 0.11
C SER A 336 4.17 27.67 0.66
N SER A 337 4.40 27.65 1.98
CA SER A 337 5.03 26.53 2.67
C SER A 337 4.25 25.22 2.47
N ALA A 338 2.92 25.28 2.47
CA ALA A 338 2.07 24.13 2.18
C ALA A 338 2.19 23.65 0.72
N LEU A 339 2.25 24.56 -0.25
CA LEU A 339 2.44 24.23 -1.67
C LEU A 339 3.79 23.58 -1.94
N ASP A 340 4.85 24.05 -1.29
CA ASP A 340 6.18 23.44 -1.40
C ASP A 340 6.14 21.99 -0.89
N ALA A 341 5.51 21.77 0.27
CA ALA A 341 5.34 20.44 0.83
C ALA A 341 4.49 19.52 -0.09
N TYR A 342 3.37 20.00 -0.62
CA TYR A 342 2.54 19.24 -1.56
C TYR A 342 3.27 18.93 -2.88
N THR A 343 4.17 19.81 -3.33
CA THR A 343 5.01 19.54 -4.50
C THR A 343 5.88 18.31 -4.26
N VAL A 344 6.52 18.22 -3.08
CA VAL A 344 7.35 17.06 -2.73
C VAL A 344 6.51 15.79 -2.59
N VAL A 345 5.31 15.88 -2.00
CA VAL A 345 4.37 14.75 -1.95
C VAL A 345 4.09 14.19 -3.35
N LEU A 346 3.74 15.07 -4.29
CA LEU A 346 3.35 14.69 -5.66
C LEU A 346 4.52 14.04 -6.40
N GLU A 347 5.74 14.56 -6.27
CA GLU A 347 6.95 13.97 -6.85
C GLU A 347 7.28 12.56 -6.32
N MET A 348 6.79 12.19 -5.13
CA MET A 348 6.98 10.87 -4.54
C MET A 348 5.91 9.85 -4.96
N ILE A 349 4.74 10.29 -5.41
CA ILE A 349 3.63 9.38 -5.77
C ILE A 349 4.02 8.37 -6.84
N PRO A 350 4.73 8.73 -7.93
CA PRO A 350 5.20 7.77 -8.91
C PRO A 350 6.13 6.72 -8.30
N GLN A 351 6.80 6.98 -7.18
CA GLN A 351 7.64 5.97 -6.53
C GLN A 351 6.77 5.05 -5.67
N VAL A 352 5.83 5.59 -4.90
CA VAL A 352 4.97 4.79 -4.01
C VAL A 352 3.96 3.91 -4.76
N VAL A 353 3.34 4.43 -5.83
CA VAL A 353 2.26 3.75 -6.58
C VAL A 353 2.80 2.70 -7.57
N TRP A 354 4.07 2.82 -7.92
CA TRP A 354 4.69 2.06 -9.01
C TRP A 354 5.46 0.83 -8.57
N PHE A 355 6.09 0.88 -7.39
CA PHE A 355 7.03 -0.17 -6.99
C PHE A 355 6.33 -1.38 -6.38
N GLY A 356 6.03 -2.33 -7.27
CA GLY A 356 5.82 -3.74 -6.92
C GLY A 356 4.59 -4.07 -6.09
N GLN A 357 3.89 -3.08 -5.54
CA GLN A 357 2.66 -3.29 -4.77
C GLN A 357 1.62 -3.95 -5.67
N THR A 358 0.82 -4.82 -5.08
CA THR A 358 -0.16 -5.63 -5.78
C THR A 358 -1.32 -4.74 -6.17
N VAL A 359 -2.12 -5.11 -7.17
CA VAL A 359 -3.32 -4.33 -7.50
C VAL A 359 -4.19 -4.13 -6.25
N HIS A 360 -4.29 -5.14 -5.38
CA HIS A 360 -5.04 -5.08 -4.11
C HIS A 360 -4.43 -4.17 -3.05
N HIS A 361 -3.13 -4.24 -2.79
CA HIS A 361 -2.48 -3.37 -1.81
C HIS A 361 -2.52 -1.89 -2.27
N ARG A 362 -2.37 -1.65 -3.58
CA ARG A 362 -2.56 -0.32 -4.19
C ARG A 362 -4.00 0.19 -4.01
N TYR A 363 -5.02 -0.66 -4.17
CA TYR A 363 -6.42 -0.27 -3.91
C TYR A 363 -6.68 0.18 -2.47
N LYS A 364 -5.93 -0.33 -1.49
CA LYS A 364 -6.04 0.07 -0.08
C LYS A 364 -5.47 1.47 0.18
N ASP A 365 -4.37 1.82 -0.49
CA ASP A 365 -3.67 3.09 -0.28
C ASP A 365 -4.21 4.24 -1.17
N LEU A 366 -4.85 3.90 -2.29
CA LEU A 366 -5.42 4.85 -3.25
C LEU A 366 -6.39 5.88 -2.65
N PRO A 367 -7.32 5.52 -1.74
CA PRO A 367 -8.19 6.50 -1.10
C PRO A 367 -7.41 7.54 -0.28
N THR A 368 -6.33 7.13 0.41
CA THR A 368 -5.50 8.05 1.20
C THR A 368 -4.71 8.98 0.29
N ILE A 369 -4.09 8.43 -0.76
CA ILE A 369 -3.39 9.23 -1.78
C ILE A 369 -4.36 10.24 -2.44
N GLY A 370 -5.55 9.78 -2.81
CA GLY A 370 -6.61 10.62 -3.41
C GLY A 370 -7.03 11.80 -2.53
N ARG A 371 -7.12 11.62 -1.21
CA ARG A 371 -7.42 12.72 -0.27
C ARG A 371 -6.33 13.77 -0.27
N VAL A 372 -5.05 13.36 -0.23
CA VAL A 372 -3.92 14.29 -0.20
C VAL A 372 -3.86 15.14 -1.47
N ILE A 373 -4.12 14.54 -2.64
CA ILE A 373 -4.13 15.27 -3.92
C ILE A 373 -5.28 16.27 -4.01
N ASN A 374 -6.46 15.88 -3.56
CA ASN A 374 -7.60 16.82 -3.53
C ASN A 374 -7.29 18.01 -2.62
N SER A 375 -6.64 17.79 -1.48
CA SER A 375 -6.17 18.87 -0.60
C SER A 375 -5.08 19.72 -1.25
N ALA A 376 -4.13 19.11 -1.96
CA ALA A 376 -3.09 19.83 -2.70
C ALA A 376 -3.70 20.73 -3.78
N ALA A 377 -4.62 20.20 -4.58
CA ALA A 377 -5.32 20.95 -5.62
C ALA A 377 -6.20 22.06 -5.02
N ALA A 378 -6.86 21.82 -3.89
CA ALA A 378 -7.63 22.85 -3.18
C ALA A 378 -6.72 23.99 -2.69
N MET A 379 -5.54 23.66 -2.16
CA MET A 379 -4.53 24.65 -1.75
C MET A 379 -4.07 25.49 -2.94
N ALA A 380 -3.74 24.84 -4.07
CA ALA A 380 -3.34 25.53 -5.30
C ALA A 380 -4.45 26.45 -5.83
N ILE A 381 -5.71 26.00 -5.82
CA ILE A 381 -6.87 26.82 -6.17
C ILE A 381 -7.00 28.03 -5.22
N SER A 382 -6.85 27.83 -3.90
CA SER A 382 -7.01 28.92 -2.93
C SER A 382 -5.99 30.05 -3.07
N VAL A 383 -4.83 29.78 -3.66
CA VAL A 383 -3.81 30.80 -3.97
C VAL A 383 -3.89 31.32 -5.41
N GLY A 384 -4.82 30.79 -6.22
CA GLY A 384 -5.00 31.16 -7.63
C GLY A 384 -4.06 30.46 -8.63
N ASP A 385 -3.26 29.47 -8.21
CA ASP A 385 -2.40 28.68 -9.12
C ASP A 385 -3.19 27.54 -9.77
N LEU A 386 -4.14 27.93 -10.62
CA LEU A 386 -5.02 27.01 -11.35
C LEU A 386 -4.25 26.05 -12.29
N PRO A 387 -3.18 26.46 -13.01
CA PRO A 387 -2.39 25.53 -13.82
C PRO A 387 -1.84 24.37 -12.99
N ARG A 388 -1.23 24.66 -11.83
CA ARG A 388 -0.67 23.63 -10.94
C ARG A 388 -1.75 22.72 -10.37
N ALA A 389 -2.91 23.26 -10.02
CA ALA A 389 -4.06 22.45 -9.57
C ALA A 389 -4.48 21.42 -10.64
N VAL A 390 -4.53 21.81 -11.91
CA VAL A 390 -4.86 20.91 -13.02
C VAL A 390 -3.77 19.86 -13.25
N GLU A 391 -2.49 20.25 -13.21
CA GLU A 391 -1.36 19.32 -13.32
C GLU A 391 -1.43 18.21 -12.26
N TRP A 392 -1.61 18.60 -11.00
CA TRP A 392 -1.65 17.68 -9.85
C TRP A 392 -2.86 16.74 -9.89
N LEU A 393 -4.04 17.23 -10.29
CA LEU A 393 -5.23 16.38 -10.42
C LEU A 393 -5.09 15.36 -11.55
N GLU A 394 -4.42 15.72 -12.64
CA GLU A 394 -4.22 14.83 -13.79
C GLU A 394 -3.15 13.77 -13.53
N GLU A 395 -2.04 14.13 -12.87
CA GLU A 395 -0.88 13.26 -12.66
C GLU A 395 -1.28 11.90 -12.09
N VAL A 396 -1.91 11.91 -10.93
CA VAL A 396 -2.20 10.66 -10.21
C VAL A 396 -3.36 9.91 -10.84
N ARG A 397 -4.38 10.62 -11.36
CA ARG A 397 -5.49 9.97 -12.06
C ARG A 397 -5.02 9.26 -13.32
N SER A 398 -4.08 9.83 -14.07
CA SER A 398 -3.52 9.20 -15.26
C SER A 398 -2.78 7.90 -14.91
N ILE A 399 -2.05 7.86 -13.80
CA ILE A 399 -1.35 6.67 -13.30
C ILE A 399 -2.37 5.60 -12.87
N VAL A 400 -3.33 5.99 -12.04
CA VAL A 400 -4.34 5.09 -11.47
C VAL A 400 -5.24 4.50 -12.56
N TRP A 401 -5.72 5.31 -13.51
CA TRP A 401 -6.60 4.81 -14.58
C TRP A 401 -5.86 3.97 -15.61
N LYS A 402 -4.60 4.29 -15.96
CA LYS A 402 -3.77 3.40 -16.78
C LYS A 402 -3.63 2.01 -16.13
N GLN A 403 -3.43 1.98 -14.82
CA GLN A 403 -3.31 0.73 -14.07
C GLN A 403 -4.64 -0.02 -13.91
N ILE A 404 -5.75 0.66 -13.60
CA ILE A 404 -7.09 0.06 -13.49
C ILE A 404 -7.54 -0.56 -14.82
N LEU A 405 -7.25 0.10 -15.94
CA LEU A 405 -7.60 -0.37 -17.28
C LEU A 405 -6.65 -1.44 -17.82
N GLN A 406 -5.68 -1.92 -17.02
CA GLN A 406 -4.62 -2.85 -17.42
C GLN A 406 -3.88 -2.39 -18.70
N LEU A 407 -3.80 -1.07 -18.90
CA LEU A 407 -2.98 -0.51 -19.96
C LEU A 407 -1.51 -0.69 -19.57
N ARG A 408 -0.63 -0.83 -20.57
CA ARG A 408 0.81 -0.95 -20.33
C ARG A 408 1.28 0.13 -19.38
N THR A 409 2.03 -0.29 -18.36
CA THR A 409 2.66 0.64 -17.45
C THR A 409 3.86 1.28 -18.19
N PRO A 410 4.23 2.56 -17.94
CA PRO A 410 5.56 3.08 -18.29
C PRO A 410 6.77 2.11 -18.17
N LEU A 411 6.79 1.13 -17.24
CA LEU A 411 7.87 0.16 -17.07
C LEU A 411 7.74 -0.94 -18.11
N ASP A 412 6.52 -1.32 -18.50
CA ASP A 412 6.28 -2.22 -19.62
C ASP A 412 6.67 -1.58 -20.95
N GLU A 413 6.39 -0.28 -21.11
CA GLU A 413 6.84 0.52 -22.25
C GLU A 413 8.38 0.59 -22.27
N LEU A 414 9.01 0.92 -21.14
CA LEU A 414 10.46 0.92 -21.01
C LEU A 414 11.08 -0.46 -21.24
N ARG A 415 10.48 -1.53 -20.72
CA ARG A 415 10.95 -2.90 -20.86
C ARG A 415 10.86 -3.41 -22.30
N GLN A 416 9.90 -2.89 -23.08
CA GLN A 416 9.77 -3.24 -24.48
C GLN A 416 10.90 -2.64 -25.34
N GLU A 417 11.32 -1.41 -25.04
CA GLU A 417 12.34 -0.70 -25.82
C GLU A 417 13.76 -0.86 -25.24
N HIS A 418 13.87 -0.97 -23.91
CA HIS A 418 15.10 -1.00 -23.12
C HIS A 418 15.01 -2.01 -21.95
N PRO A 419 15.00 -3.32 -22.23
CA PRO A 419 14.79 -4.37 -21.22
C PRO A 419 15.84 -4.36 -20.09
N ASP A 420 17.11 -4.14 -20.42
CA ASP A 420 18.21 -4.20 -19.44
C ASP A 420 18.08 -3.13 -18.35
N ILE A 421 17.76 -1.89 -18.75
CA ILE A 421 17.57 -0.76 -17.82
C ILE A 421 16.29 -0.96 -17.01
N ALA A 422 15.22 -1.45 -17.64
CA ALA A 422 13.97 -1.74 -16.94
C ALA A 422 14.15 -2.82 -15.86
N ASP A 423 14.86 -3.90 -16.16
CA ASP A 423 15.16 -4.97 -15.22
C ASP A 423 16.06 -4.53 -14.07
N GLU A 424 17.09 -3.74 -14.37
CA GLU A 424 17.97 -3.22 -13.35
C GLU A 424 17.27 -2.23 -12.42
N LEU A 425 16.43 -1.35 -12.97
CA LEU A 425 15.60 -0.41 -12.20
C LEU A 425 14.64 -1.15 -11.27
N SER A 426 13.96 -2.18 -11.77
CA SER A 426 13.09 -3.05 -10.95
C SER A 426 13.85 -3.72 -9.81
N ARG A 427 15.03 -4.29 -10.11
CA ARG A 427 15.85 -5.01 -9.12
C ARG A 427 16.35 -4.09 -8.00
N VAL A 428 16.85 -2.90 -8.35
CA VAL A 428 17.37 -1.94 -7.35
C VAL A 428 16.25 -1.39 -6.48
N SER A 429 15.09 -1.08 -7.07
CA SER A 429 13.91 -0.66 -6.31
C SER A 429 13.46 -1.73 -5.30
N LEU A 430 13.36 -2.99 -5.71
CA LEU A 430 12.97 -4.07 -4.80
C LEU A 430 13.95 -4.22 -3.62
N ALA A 431 15.25 -4.10 -3.90
CA ALA A 431 16.28 -4.16 -2.86
C ALA A 431 16.13 -3.02 -1.83
N LEU A 432 15.75 -1.81 -2.26
CA LEU A 432 15.49 -0.68 -1.37
C LEU A 432 14.23 -0.89 -0.51
N ASP A 433 13.21 -1.57 -1.04
CA ASP A 433 11.97 -1.84 -0.30
C ASP A 433 12.11 -2.97 0.74
N ASN A 434 13.00 -3.93 0.52
CA ASN A 434 13.21 -5.09 1.41
C ASN A 434 14.21 -4.80 2.54
N ALA A 435 15.13 -3.87 2.30
CA ALA A 435 16.08 -3.35 3.27
C ALA A 435 15.44 -2.93 4.62
N GLY A 436 14.24 -2.37 4.62
CA GLY A 436 13.56 -1.91 5.85
C GLY A 436 12.74 -2.98 6.60
N THR A 437 12.45 -4.14 5.99
CA THR A 437 11.61 -5.19 6.60
C THR A 437 12.41 -6.22 7.39
N SER A 438 13.71 -6.32 7.13
CA SER A 438 14.62 -7.30 7.75
C SER A 438 14.92 -7.02 9.23
N SER A 439 14.66 -5.80 9.70
CA SER A 439 15.04 -5.31 11.04
C SER A 439 14.07 -5.73 12.16
N ILE A 440 12.83 -6.15 11.82
CA ILE A 440 11.76 -6.34 12.81
C ILE A 440 11.64 -7.79 13.32
N GLN A 441 12.17 -8.81 12.61
CA GLN A 441 11.82 -10.21 12.92
C GLN A 441 12.99 -11.15 13.23
N ASN A 442 14.24 -10.79 12.93
CA ASN A 442 15.36 -11.72 13.13
C ASN A 442 16.09 -11.49 14.46
N ILE A 443 15.59 -12.13 15.51
CA ILE A 443 16.41 -12.51 16.68
C ILE A 443 17.16 -13.80 16.32
N ASP A 444 17.95 -13.78 15.25
CA ASP A 444 18.80 -14.88 14.83
C ASP A 444 20.26 -14.48 15.06
N LEU A 445 20.78 -14.84 16.23
CA LEU A 445 22.11 -14.47 16.72
C LEU A 445 23.28 -15.17 16.01
N GLU A 446 23.04 -15.98 14.98
CA GLU A 446 24.10 -16.71 14.25
C GLU A 446 24.43 -16.18 12.85
N ILE A 447 23.78 -15.11 12.38
CA ILE A 447 24.26 -14.40 11.18
C ILE A 447 25.22 -13.32 11.66
N LYS A 448 26.48 -13.34 11.19
CA LYS A 448 27.46 -12.26 11.37
C LYS A 448 26.74 -10.91 11.31
N HIS A 449 26.54 -10.27 12.46
CA HIS A 449 25.90 -8.97 12.53
C HIS A 449 26.70 -8.00 11.68
N LYS A 450 26.19 -7.66 10.50
CA LYS A 450 26.64 -6.47 9.78
C LYS A 450 26.42 -5.30 10.74
N SER A 451 27.41 -4.44 10.89
CA SER A 451 27.19 -3.25 11.72
C SER A 451 26.09 -2.40 11.09
N ALA A 452 25.35 -1.62 11.89
CA ALA A 452 24.34 -0.68 11.37
C ALA A 452 24.93 0.26 10.31
N GLU A 453 26.25 0.51 10.37
CA GLU A 453 26.99 1.30 9.40
C GLU A 453 27.20 0.56 8.07
N GLU A 454 27.49 -0.75 8.09
CA GLU A 454 27.60 -1.55 6.87
C GLU A 454 26.25 -1.72 6.16
N GLU A 455 25.17 -1.85 6.92
CA GLU A 455 23.80 -1.87 6.40
C GLU A 455 23.42 -0.52 5.78
N ALA A 456 23.68 0.57 6.51
CA ALA A 456 23.45 1.93 6.04
C ALA A 456 24.25 2.24 4.76
N GLN A 457 25.52 1.84 4.67
CA GLN A 457 26.34 2.03 3.47
C GLN A 457 25.81 1.25 2.28
N ASN A 458 25.33 0.02 2.49
CA ASN A 458 24.75 -0.77 1.41
C ASN A 458 23.46 -0.13 0.89
N HIS A 459 22.59 0.37 1.77
CA HIS A 459 21.35 1.06 1.38
C HIS A 459 21.63 2.38 0.66
N HIS A 460 22.55 3.18 1.19
CA HIS A 460 22.96 4.43 0.56
C HIS A 460 23.46 4.22 -0.87
N ARG A 461 24.27 3.17 -1.10
CA ARG A 461 24.73 2.79 -2.44
C ARG A 461 23.59 2.37 -3.38
N MET A 462 22.58 1.65 -2.87
CA MET A 462 21.42 1.27 -3.68
C MET A 462 20.55 2.48 -4.03
N ALA A 463 20.38 3.43 -3.10
CA ALA A 463 19.62 4.65 -3.34
C ALA A 463 20.29 5.52 -4.42
N ALA A 464 21.60 5.71 -4.34
CA ALA A 464 22.36 6.43 -5.37
C ALA A 464 22.23 5.78 -6.76
N LYS A 465 22.32 4.44 -6.82
CA LYS A 465 22.15 3.69 -8.07
C LYS A 465 20.75 3.84 -8.66
N TYR A 466 19.72 3.88 -7.81
CA TYR A 466 18.35 4.08 -8.25
C TYR A 466 18.15 5.48 -8.89
N GLU A 467 18.70 6.52 -8.28
CA GLU A 467 18.65 7.88 -8.84
C GLU A 467 19.40 7.98 -10.18
N GLU A 468 20.55 7.32 -10.30
CA GLU A 468 21.32 7.22 -11.54
C GLU A 468 20.50 6.56 -12.66
N LEU A 469 19.82 5.44 -12.37
CA LEU A 469 18.98 4.74 -13.36
C LEU A 469 17.79 5.60 -13.79
N LEU A 470 17.13 6.31 -12.88
CA LEU A 470 16.05 7.24 -13.24
C LEU A 470 16.54 8.36 -14.15
N TRP A 471 17.75 8.88 -13.91
CA TRP A 471 18.35 9.88 -14.77
C TRP A 471 18.63 9.30 -16.17
N GLN A 472 19.23 8.12 -16.25
CA GLN A 472 19.49 7.43 -17.53
C GLN A 472 18.22 7.19 -18.34
N VAL A 473 17.13 6.76 -17.69
CA VAL A 473 15.85 6.54 -18.37
C VAL A 473 15.29 7.85 -18.95
N ARG A 474 15.44 8.96 -18.24
CA ARG A 474 14.90 10.27 -18.67
C ARG A 474 15.68 10.90 -19.83
N GLU A 475 16.91 10.45 -20.09
CA GLU A 475 17.69 10.86 -21.26
C GLU A 475 17.31 10.06 -22.52
N LEU A 476 16.49 9.01 -22.42
CA LEU A 476 16.02 8.24 -23.58
C LEU A 476 14.91 8.98 -24.33
N ASP A 477 14.94 8.89 -25.67
CA ASP A 477 13.92 9.49 -26.54
C ASP A 477 12.53 8.92 -26.20
N GLY A 478 11.56 9.81 -25.93
CA GLY A 478 10.20 9.42 -25.54
C GLY A 478 10.00 9.19 -24.03
N PHE A 479 11.07 9.15 -23.23
CA PHE A 479 11.03 8.92 -21.78
C PHE A 479 11.40 10.15 -20.94
N GLY A 480 11.51 11.35 -21.53
CA GLY A 480 11.87 12.59 -20.81
C GLY A 480 10.94 12.96 -19.64
N SER A 481 9.68 12.51 -19.69
CA SER A 481 8.70 12.65 -18.60
C SER A 481 8.51 11.37 -17.78
N PHE A 482 9.44 10.41 -17.86
CA PHE A 482 9.33 9.14 -17.15
C PHE A 482 9.24 9.37 -15.64
N LEU A 483 8.13 8.89 -15.06
CA LEU A 483 7.73 9.11 -13.66
C LEU A 483 7.74 10.60 -13.26
N ARG A 484 7.21 11.47 -14.14
CA ARG A 484 6.99 12.90 -13.87
C ARG A 484 5.57 13.36 -14.30
N PRO A 485 5.01 14.38 -13.65
CA PRO A 485 3.72 14.96 -14.04
C PRO A 485 3.78 15.56 -15.45
N LYS A 486 2.68 15.44 -16.19
CA LYS A 486 2.47 16.21 -17.44
C LYS A 486 2.27 17.68 -17.10
N LYS A 487 2.88 18.56 -17.90
CA LYS A 487 2.72 20.00 -17.72
C LYS A 487 1.40 20.51 -18.29
N PHE A 488 0.88 21.60 -17.72
CA PHE A 488 -0.37 22.21 -18.14
C PHE A 488 -0.34 22.60 -19.62
N SER A 489 0.82 23.01 -20.14
CA SER A 489 1.01 23.30 -21.57
C SER A 489 0.70 22.10 -22.48
N GLU A 490 0.90 20.87 -22.00
CA GLU A 490 0.58 19.63 -22.72
C GLU A 490 -0.90 19.24 -22.56
N LEU A 491 -1.55 19.65 -21.48
CA LEU A 491 -2.96 19.36 -21.17
C LEU A 491 -3.92 20.40 -21.76
N PHE A 492 -3.52 21.66 -21.80
CA PHE A 492 -4.31 22.79 -22.29
C PHE A 492 -4.94 22.58 -23.68
N PRO A 493 -4.27 21.93 -24.67
CA PRO A 493 -4.86 21.69 -25.99
C PRO A 493 -6.19 20.90 -25.96
N VAL A 494 -6.52 20.18 -24.88
CA VAL A 494 -7.80 19.47 -24.73
C VAL A 494 -9.01 20.41 -24.82
N ALA A 495 -8.89 21.64 -24.31
CA ALA A 495 -9.97 22.62 -24.32
C ALA A 495 -10.25 23.24 -25.71
N ARG A 496 -9.48 22.88 -26.75
CA ARG A 496 -9.72 23.35 -28.13
C ARG A 496 -11.09 22.97 -28.69
N ASN A 497 -11.70 21.90 -28.17
CA ASN A 497 -12.97 21.37 -28.65
C ASN A 497 -14.18 21.79 -27.78
N GLY A 498 -13.96 22.60 -26.74
CA GLY A 498 -15.02 23.05 -25.83
C GLY A 498 -14.51 23.23 -24.39
N PRO A 499 -15.29 23.89 -23.52
CA PRO A 499 -14.94 24.06 -22.11
C PRO A 499 -14.84 22.72 -21.37
N VAL A 500 -13.75 22.57 -20.62
CA VAL A 500 -13.51 21.42 -19.73
C VAL A 500 -13.57 21.91 -18.29
N VAL A 501 -14.46 21.32 -17.50
CA VAL A 501 -14.65 21.70 -16.09
C VAL A 501 -14.13 20.59 -15.20
N VAL A 502 -13.07 20.88 -14.45
CA VAL A 502 -12.51 19.98 -13.43
C VAL A 502 -13.05 20.38 -12.07
N VAL A 503 -13.75 19.47 -11.39
CA VAL A 503 -14.36 19.75 -10.07
C VAL A 503 -13.62 18.98 -8.98
N ASN A 504 -12.95 19.71 -8.08
CA ASN A 504 -12.13 19.15 -7.01
C ASN A 504 -12.76 19.28 -5.62
N VAL A 505 -13.33 18.21 -5.05
CA VAL A 505 -14.13 18.35 -3.82
C VAL A 505 -13.27 18.53 -2.55
N SER A 506 -13.26 19.78 -2.05
CA SER A 506 -13.00 20.24 -0.67
C SER A 506 -13.67 21.63 -0.52
N PRO A 507 -14.31 21.99 0.62
CA PRO A 507 -15.71 22.45 0.64
C PRO A 507 -16.09 23.36 -0.55
N ILE A 508 -16.62 22.74 -1.62
CA ILE A 508 -17.09 23.40 -2.85
C ILE A 508 -18.61 23.55 -2.79
N LEU A 509 -19.06 24.68 -2.25
CA LEU A 509 -20.39 25.21 -2.60
C LEU A 509 -20.36 26.71 -2.97
N ALA A 510 -19.19 27.37 -2.94
CA ALA A 510 -19.09 28.81 -3.19
C ALA A 510 -18.67 29.21 -4.62
N GLU A 511 -17.93 28.37 -5.35
CA GLU A 511 -17.22 28.79 -6.59
C GLU A 511 -17.93 28.42 -7.91
N LEU A 512 -18.99 27.61 -7.86
CA LEU A 512 -19.68 27.13 -9.07
C LEU A 512 -20.63 28.15 -9.71
N GLU A 513 -20.86 29.29 -9.06
CA GLU A 513 -21.77 30.33 -9.55
C GLU A 513 -21.11 31.27 -10.57
N GLN A 514 -19.77 31.40 -10.55
CA GLN A 514 -19.04 32.38 -11.34
C GLN A 514 -18.63 31.87 -12.74
N ALA A 515 -18.52 30.55 -12.92
CA ALA A 515 -18.08 29.94 -14.18
C ALA A 515 -19.17 29.80 -15.26
N LEU A 516 -20.44 30.09 -14.92
CA LEU A 516 -21.58 29.91 -15.83
C LEU A 516 -22.08 31.20 -16.50
N TYR A 517 -21.31 32.28 -16.46
CA TYR A 517 -21.68 33.54 -17.10
C TYR A 517 -20.61 33.99 -18.09
N GLU A 518 -20.67 33.46 -19.32
CA GLU A 518 -20.24 34.09 -20.57
C GLU A 518 -20.27 33.04 -21.69
N ASN A 519 -21.36 33.03 -22.49
CA ASN A 519 -21.44 32.64 -23.92
C ASN A 519 -22.85 32.11 -24.24
N ALA A 520 -23.69 32.96 -24.82
CA ALA A 520 -25.01 32.58 -25.31
C ALA A 520 -25.13 32.91 -26.81
N HIS A 521 -24.92 31.92 -27.67
CA HIS A 521 -25.46 31.94 -29.04
C HIS A 521 -25.89 30.53 -29.49
N HIS A 522 -27.15 30.44 -29.92
CA HIS A 522 -27.91 29.45 -30.71
C HIS A 522 -27.63 27.93 -30.68
N SER A 523 -26.74 27.41 -29.83
CA SER A 523 -26.62 25.99 -29.53
C SER A 523 -26.17 25.80 -28.09
N LEU A 524 -26.72 24.78 -27.40
CA LEU A 524 -26.28 24.44 -26.04
C LEU A 524 -24.76 24.19 -26.04
N PRO A 525 -23.96 24.87 -25.20
CA PRO A 525 -22.54 24.59 -25.07
C PRO A 525 -22.31 23.13 -24.67
N HIS A 526 -21.30 22.51 -25.27
CA HIS A 526 -20.83 21.18 -24.84
C HIS A 526 -19.83 21.34 -23.70
N ILE A 527 -20.14 20.73 -22.55
CA ILE A 527 -19.28 20.73 -21.36
C ILE A 527 -18.77 19.32 -21.13
N THR A 528 -17.46 19.17 -20.97
CA THR A 528 -16.87 17.92 -20.51
C THR A 528 -16.50 18.01 -19.02
N TRP A 529 -17.16 17.20 -18.20
CA TRP A 529 -16.95 17.08 -16.76
C TRP A 529 -15.81 16.11 -16.45
N CYS A 530 -14.82 16.58 -15.70
CA CYS A 530 -13.78 15.74 -15.11
C CYS A 530 -13.90 15.78 -13.57
N ALA A 531 -14.84 15.00 -13.02
CA ALA A 531 -15.14 15.00 -11.59
C ALA A 531 -14.14 14.17 -10.76
N THR A 532 -13.84 14.62 -9.53
CA THR A 532 -12.98 13.91 -8.57
C THR A 532 -13.71 13.48 -7.30
N GLY A 533 -13.18 12.43 -6.65
CA GLY A 533 -13.74 11.91 -5.40
C GLY A 533 -15.18 11.39 -5.53
N PRO A 534 -15.98 11.45 -4.45
CA PRO A 534 -17.37 10.98 -4.44
C PRO A 534 -18.29 11.65 -5.47
N LEU A 535 -17.97 12.87 -5.92
CA LEU A 535 -18.74 13.60 -6.93
C LEU A 535 -18.72 12.93 -8.31
N ALA A 536 -17.72 12.07 -8.58
CA ALA A 536 -17.69 11.27 -9.80
C ALA A 536 -18.87 10.30 -9.93
N PHE A 537 -19.56 10.01 -8.83
CA PHE A 537 -20.77 9.16 -8.81
C PHE A 537 -22.07 9.96 -8.85
N LEU A 538 -22.01 11.30 -8.85
CA LEU A 538 -23.19 12.15 -8.91
C LEU A 538 -23.53 12.51 -10.36
N PRO A 539 -24.83 12.54 -10.72
CA PRO A 539 -25.26 12.86 -12.08
C PRO A 539 -25.19 14.38 -12.30
N LEU A 540 -23.98 14.93 -12.45
CA LEU A 540 -23.76 16.37 -12.65
C LEU A 540 -24.60 16.95 -13.80
N HIS A 541 -24.75 16.21 -14.89
CA HIS A 541 -25.59 16.58 -16.04
C HIS A 541 -27.08 16.75 -15.67
N ALA A 542 -27.52 16.13 -14.58
CA ALA A 542 -28.86 16.23 -14.01
C ALA A 542 -28.86 16.95 -12.65
N ALA A 543 -27.83 17.71 -12.30
CA ALA A 543 -27.91 18.59 -11.13
C ALA A 543 -28.85 19.77 -11.45
N GLY A 544 -29.79 20.04 -10.55
CA GLY A 544 -30.86 21.00 -10.75
C GLY A 544 -31.77 21.12 -9.55
N THR A 545 -32.66 22.11 -9.58
CA THR A 545 -33.72 22.27 -8.57
C THR A 545 -34.95 21.49 -9.03
N TYR A 546 -35.33 20.47 -8.26
CA TYR A 546 -36.45 19.58 -8.57
C TYR A 546 -37.59 19.75 -7.57
N GLY A 547 -38.83 19.53 -8.01
CA GLY A 547 -39.98 19.40 -7.11
C GLY A 547 -40.54 20.74 -6.65
N SER A 548 -40.36 21.81 -7.42
CA SER A 548 -41.06 23.06 -7.15
C SER A 548 -42.56 22.91 -7.45
N ASN A 549 -43.40 23.65 -6.70
CA ASN A 549 -44.86 23.67 -6.93
C ASN A 549 -45.26 24.22 -8.32
N ASN A 550 -44.30 24.72 -9.11
CA ASN A 550 -44.49 25.16 -10.47
C ASN A 550 -43.43 24.49 -11.37
N PRO A 551 -43.78 23.41 -12.11
CA PRO A 551 -42.84 22.62 -12.90
C PRO A 551 -42.04 23.41 -13.96
N THR A 552 -42.46 24.63 -14.32
CA THR A 552 -41.70 25.52 -15.21
C THR A 552 -40.52 26.23 -14.53
N LYS A 553 -40.36 26.05 -13.22
CA LYS A 553 -39.22 26.52 -12.42
C LYS A 553 -38.26 25.40 -12.06
N ASP A 554 -38.58 24.15 -12.40
CA ASP A 554 -37.61 23.07 -12.31
C ASP A 554 -36.60 23.27 -13.43
N VAL A 555 -35.34 23.42 -13.06
CA VAL A 555 -34.25 23.80 -13.96
C VAL A 555 -33.07 22.91 -13.62
N ASN A 556 -32.44 22.34 -14.64
CA ASN A 556 -31.26 21.50 -14.49
C ASN A 556 -30.19 21.81 -15.54
N ILE A 557 -28.99 21.24 -15.37
CA ILE A 557 -27.85 21.50 -16.24
C ILE A 557 -28.11 21.15 -17.71
N SER A 558 -28.95 20.15 -18.01
CA SER A 558 -29.26 19.77 -19.40
C SER A 558 -30.07 20.84 -20.16
N ASP A 559 -30.72 21.77 -19.45
CA ASP A 559 -31.40 22.92 -20.07
C ASP A 559 -30.41 23.97 -20.62
N PHE A 560 -29.15 23.92 -20.16
CA PHE A 560 -28.13 24.91 -20.49
C PHE A 560 -26.88 24.34 -21.18
N ALA A 561 -26.59 23.04 -21.05
CA ALA A 561 -25.39 22.45 -21.62
C ALA A 561 -25.56 20.97 -22.00
N VAL A 562 -24.90 20.56 -23.09
CA VAL A 562 -24.71 19.15 -23.43
C VAL A 562 -23.52 18.62 -22.64
N SER A 563 -23.75 17.65 -21.77
CA SER A 563 -22.73 17.13 -20.86
C SER A 563 -22.01 15.90 -21.42
N SER A 564 -20.71 15.82 -21.22
CA SER A 564 -19.90 14.61 -21.38
C SER A 564 -19.00 14.43 -20.18
N TYR A 565 -18.48 13.22 -19.98
CA TYR A 565 -17.64 12.89 -18.84
C TYR A 565 -16.30 12.35 -19.32
N THR A 566 -15.23 12.71 -18.63
CA THR A 566 -13.92 12.09 -18.82
C THR A 566 -13.33 11.70 -17.46
N THR A 567 -12.60 10.59 -17.43
CA THR A 567 -11.87 10.15 -16.24
C THR A 567 -10.52 10.86 -16.09
N THR A 568 -9.91 11.30 -17.20
CA THR A 568 -8.63 12.05 -17.22
C THR A 568 -8.63 13.04 -18.39
N LEU A 569 -7.76 14.04 -18.38
CA LEU A 569 -7.50 14.89 -19.53
C LEU A 569 -6.67 14.15 -20.61
N THR A 570 -5.79 13.24 -20.18
CA THR A 570 -4.96 12.43 -21.08
C THR A 570 -5.79 11.55 -22.04
N THR A 571 -6.91 10.98 -21.59
CA THR A 571 -7.81 10.19 -22.46
C THR A 571 -8.40 11.02 -23.60
N MET A 572 -8.62 12.32 -23.38
CA MET A 572 -9.10 13.23 -24.42
C MET A 572 -8.00 13.59 -25.43
N LEU A 573 -6.74 13.74 -24.99
CA LEU A 573 -5.59 13.97 -25.89
C LEU A 573 -5.44 12.83 -26.91
N VAL A 574 -5.54 11.59 -26.46
CA VAL A 574 -5.45 10.41 -27.34
C VAL A 574 -6.65 10.35 -28.30
N SER A 575 -7.85 10.66 -27.83
CA SER A 575 -9.07 10.61 -28.64
C SER A 575 -9.14 11.71 -29.71
N GLY A 576 -8.55 12.88 -29.46
CA GLY A 576 -8.48 13.98 -30.43
C GLY A 576 -7.64 13.70 -31.68
N SER A 577 -6.90 12.60 -31.71
CA SER A 577 -6.12 12.14 -32.87
C SER A 577 -6.91 11.26 -33.86
N LYS A 578 -8.12 10.81 -33.49
CA LYS A 578 -8.99 10.08 -34.43
C LYS A 578 -9.62 11.08 -35.41
N PRO A 579 -9.61 10.82 -36.73
CA PRO A 579 -10.24 11.71 -37.70
C PRO A 579 -11.73 11.90 -37.33
N LYS A 580 -12.18 13.16 -37.28
CA LYS A 580 -13.60 13.50 -37.08
C LYS A 580 -14.42 12.63 -38.03
N GLN A 581 -15.36 11.86 -37.47
CA GLN A 581 -16.32 11.10 -38.27
C GLN A 581 -16.93 12.01 -39.34
N ASP A 582 -17.02 11.49 -40.55
CA ASP A 582 -17.64 12.15 -41.69
C ASP A 582 -19.08 12.51 -41.31
N LEU A 583 -19.35 13.80 -41.11
CA LEU A 583 -20.65 14.37 -40.67
C LEU A 583 -21.81 14.03 -41.61
N THR A 584 -21.53 13.37 -42.73
CA THR A 584 -22.50 12.93 -43.74
C THR A 584 -23.06 11.53 -43.50
N LYS A 585 -22.51 10.75 -42.55
CA LYS A 585 -23.06 9.43 -42.17
C LYS A 585 -23.97 9.54 -40.95
N THR A 586 -25.19 9.04 -41.06
CA THR A 586 -26.09 8.83 -39.91
C THR A 586 -25.53 7.72 -39.02
N PRO A 587 -25.18 8.02 -37.76
CA PRO A 587 -24.59 7.02 -36.86
C PRO A 587 -25.62 5.97 -36.50
N ARG A 588 -25.18 4.71 -36.39
CA ARG A 588 -26.03 3.61 -35.91
C ARG A 588 -26.11 3.67 -34.38
N VAL A 589 -27.32 3.74 -33.85
CA VAL A 589 -27.60 3.89 -32.41
C VAL A 589 -28.19 2.61 -31.83
N LEU A 590 -27.55 2.06 -30.80
CA LEU A 590 -28.13 1.00 -29.96
C LEU A 590 -28.84 1.66 -28.77
N ILE A 591 -30.11 1.37 -28.58
CA ILE A 591 -30.94 1.86 -27.48
C ILE A 591 -31.29 0.66 -26.60
N VAL A 592 -30.98 0.73 -25.31
CA VAL A 592 -31.31 -0.31 -24.33
C VAL A 592 -32.22 0.32 -23.27
N SER A 593 -33.47 -0.15 -23.13
CA SER A 593 -34.41 0.43 -22.15
C SER A 593 -35.00 -0.60 -21.18
N GLN A 594 -35.12 -0.24 -19.90
CA GLN A 594 -35.76 -1.08 -18.89
C GLN A 594 -36.79 -0.27 -18.05
N PRO A 595 -37.98 0.04 -18.60
CA PRO A 595 -38.98 0.86 -17.91
C PRO A 595 -39.60 0.22 -16.66
N GLY A 596 -39.44 -1.09 -16.47
CA GLY A 596 -39.96 -1.85 -15.34
C GLY A 596 -38.94 -2.84 -14.82
N THR A 597 -37.95 -2.34 -14.08
CA THR A 597 -36.93 -3.17 -13.43
C THR A 597 -37.55 -3.92 -12.25
N PRO A 598 -37.40 -5.25 -12.16
CA PRO A 598 -37.93 -6.02 -11.03
C PRO A 598 -37.43 -5.48 -9.69
N ASN A 599 -38.33 -5.34 -8.71
CA ASN A 599 -38.07 -4.82 -7.37
C ASN A 599 -37.73 -3.32 -7.25
N LEU A 600 -37.88 -2.54 -8.33
CA LEU A 600 -37.70 -1.09 -8.30
C LEU A 600 -38.92 -0.35 -8.88
N SER A 601 -38.98 0.96 -8.63
CA SER A 601 -40.08 1.81 -9.11
C SER A 601 -40.07 1.95 -10.64
N PRO A 602 -41.21 1.83 -11.33
CA PRO A 602 -41.26 1.99 -12.78
C PRO A 602 -40.72 3.34 -13.28
N LEU A 603 -40.01 3.32 -14.43
CA LEU A 603 -39.45 4.48 -15.11
C LEU A 603 -40.16 4.72 -16.46
N PRO A 604 -41.42 5.18 -16.49
CA PRO A 604 -42.18 5.35 -17.73
C PRO A 604 -41.61 6.44 -18.66
N GLY A 605 -40.76 7.33 -18.15
CA GLY A 605 -40.05 8.34 -18.94
C GLY A 605 -39.08 7.75 -19.97
N THR A 606 -38.51 6.58 -19.69
CA THR A 606 -37.55 5.91 -20.59
C THR A 606 -38.16 5.60 -21.96
N LEU A 607 -39.44 5.21 -22.01
CA LEU A 607 -40.12 4.96 -23.29
C LEU A 607 -40.29 6.25 -24.12
N LYS A 608 -40.51 7.39 -23.46
CA LYS A 608 -40.58 8.70 -24.14
C LYS A 608 -39.21 9.11 -24.68
N GLU A 609 -38.14 8.84 -23.93
CA GLU A 609 -36.76 9.10 -24.38
C GLU A 609 -36.38 8.23 -25.59
N VAL A 610 -36.76 6.95 -25.60
CA VAL A 610 -36.58 6.06 -26.77
C VAL A 610 -37.24 6.66 -28.02
N GLU A 611 -38.49 7.10 -27.91
CA GLU A 611 -39.21 7.71 -29.04
C GLU A 611 -38.50 8.97 -29.57
N VAL A 612 -37.95 9.79 -28.67
CA VAL A 612 -37.20 10.99 -29.04
C VAL A 612 -35.91 10.61 -29.77
N ILE A 613 -35.13 9.67 -29.24
CA ILE A 613 -33.87 9.23 -29.87
C ILE A 613 -34.13 8.64 -31.27
N GLN A 614 -35.17 7.81 -31.41
CA GLN A 614 -35.55 7.21 -32.69
C GLN A 614 -35.97 8.23 -33.75
N ARG A 615 -36.58 9.36 -33.34
CA ARG A 615 -36.93 10.46 -34.27
C ARG A 615 -35.70 11.16 -34.84
N TYR A 616 -34.61 11.27 -34.08
CA TYR A 616 -33.38 11.94 -34.50
C TYR A 616 -32.40 11.01 -35.24
N ALA A 617 -32.34 9.73 -34.89
CA ALA A 617 -31.42 8.77 -35.49
C ALA A 617 -31.96 8.04 -36.74
N SER A 618 -33.27 8.14 -37.03
CA SER A 618 -34.01 7.34 -38.03
C SER A 618 -34.10 5.84 -37.67
N LEU A 619 -35.27 5.25 -37.83
CA LEU A 619 -35.57 3.85 -37.47
C LEU A 619 -34.61 2.84 -38.13
N ASP A 620 -34.15 3.13 -39.35
CA ASP A 620 -33.25 2.26 -40.12
C ASP A 620 -31.81 2.20 -39.55
N HIS A 621 -31.46 3.13 -38.65
CA HIS A 621 -30.16 3.20 -38.00
C HIS A 621 -30.24 2.94 -36.48
N THR A 622 -31.41 2.55 -35.95
CA THR A 622 -31.59 2.27 -34.53
C THR A 622 -31.86 0.79 -34.25
N CYS A 623 -31.16 0.22 -33.26
CA CYS A 623 -31.50 -1.07 -32.67
C CYS A 623 -32.05 -0.80 -31.26
N HIS A 624 -33.27 -1.24 -30.95
CA HIS A 624 -33.86 -1.07 -29.62
C HIS A 624 -34.05 -2.41 -28.92
N LEU A 625 -33.34 -2.60 -27.80
CA LEU A 625 -33.49 -3.74 -26.90
C LEU A 625 -34.25 -3.28 -25.65
N THR A 626 -35.35 -3.94 -25.32
CA THR A 626 -36.19 -3.61 -24.17
C THR A 626 -36.50 -4.82 -23.29
N HIS A 627 -36.43 -4.65 -21.97
CA HIS A 627 -36.74 -5.68 -20.98
C HIS A 627 -36.03 -7.03 -21.27
N GLU A 628 -36.80 -8.09 -21.50
CA GLU A 628 -36.33 -9.47 -21.69
C GLU A 628 -35.45 -9.62 -22.93
N SER A 629 -35.56 -8.70 -23.90
CA SER A 629 -34.69 -8.67 -25.08
C SER A 629 -33.32 -8.01 -24.82
N ALA A 630 -33.18 -7.23 -23.74
CA ALA A 630 -31.95 -6.56 -23.32
C ALA A 630 -31.04 -7.45 -22.47
N THR A 631 -30.79 -8.69 -22.90
CA THR A 631 -29.86 -9.59 -22.20
C THR A 631 -28.41 -9.13 -22.38
N VAL A 632 -27.53 -9.42 -21.41
CA VAL A 632 -26.10 -9.10 -21.48
C VAL A 632 -25.45 -9.58 -22.79
N GLY A 633 -25.80 -10.78 -23.24
CA GLY A 633 -25.29 -11.34 -24.51
C GLY A 633 -25.80 -10.60 -25.74
N ALA A 634 -27.07 -10.19 -25.76
CA ALA A 634 -27.65 -9.42 -26.86
C ALA A 634 -27.05 -8.01 -26.93
N VAL A 635 -26.89 -7.35 -25.78
CA VAL A 635 -26.28 -6.01 -25.70
C VAL A 635 -24.83 -6.06 -26.18
N LEU A 636 -23.98 -6.94 -25.62
CA LEU A 636 -22.58 -7.07 -26.03
C LEU A 636 -22.43 -7.41 -27.53
N GLY A 637 -23.33 -8.22 -28.08
CA GLY A 637 -23.35 -8.57 -29.50
C GLY A 637 -23.64 -7.38 -30.42
N GLU A 638 -24.47 -6.43 -29.97
CA GLU A 638 -24.85 -5.25 -30.74
C GLU A 638 -23.94 -4.03 -30.50
N MET A 639 -23.26 -3.94 -29.35
CA MET A 639 -22.29 -2.87 -29.03
C MET A 639 -21.17 -2.76 -30.09
N SER A 640 -20.68 -3.91 -30.59
CA SER A 640 -19.64 -3.93 -31.63
C SER A 640 -20.10 -3.45 -33.02
N LYS A 641 -21.41 -3.27 -33.22
CA LYS A 641 -22.04 -2.96 -34.52
C LYS A 641 -22.63 -1.55 -34.59
N HIS A 642 -22.68 -0.84 -33.47
CA HIS A 642 -23.27 0.49 -33.32
C HIS A 642 -22.22 1.47 -32.82
N GLU A 643 -22.31 2.73 -33.26
CA GLU A 643 -21.32 3.76 -32.95
C GLU A 643 -21.73 4.59 -31.71
N ILE A 644 -23.03 4.60 -31.41
CA ILE A 644 -23.61 5.31 -30.28
C ILE A 644 -24.48 4.34 -29.49
N GLU A 645 -24.35 4.36 -28.16
CA GLU A 645 -25.09 3.52 -27.26
C GLU A 645 -25.86 4.41 -26.27
N ALA A 646 -27.17 4.19 -26.16
CA ALA A 646 -28.05 4.88 -25.23
C ALA A 646 -28.66 3.86 -24.28
N MET A 647 -28.31 3.92 -23.00
CA MET A 647 -28.84 3.01 -21.99
C MET A 647 -29.75 3.75 -21.00
N LEU A 648 -31.00 3.29 -20.91
CA LEU A 648 -32.12 3.93 -20.21
C LEU A 648 -32.71 2.96 -19.19
N TYR A 649 -32.04 2.84 -18.04
CA TYR A 649 -32.43 1.93 -16.95
C TYR A 649 -32.10 2.55 -15.59
N GLN A 650 -32.52 1.86 -14.53
CA GLN A 650 -32.47 2.34 -13.13
C GLN A 650 -31.22 1.89 -12.38
#